data_AF-A0A382AGE3-F1
#
_entry.id   AF-A0A382AGE3-F1
#
_cell.length_a   1.000
_cell.length_b   1.000
_cell.length_c   1.000
_cell.angle_alpha   90.00
_cell.angle_beta   90.00
_cell.angle_gamma   90.00
#
_symmetry.space_group_name_H-M   'P 1'
#
loop_
_entity.id
_entity.type
_entity.pdbx_description
1 polymer ?
#
loop_
_entity_poly.entity_id
_entity_poly.type
_entity_poly.pdbx_seq_one_letter_code
_entity_poly.pdbx_strand_id
1 'polypeptide(L)'
;GLFNDSPIFYDHDHDWAPASDFILYIDDVTLEMLQRGEAVVRTPHPELLDENQDENDWMTLSELGGAKKNVEFEHLEAAIRGLLGETMDSYNVDSDDKCRSLASIAAHLLRHGGLLEDKSEEFDNLKWVPIGLQDGFETESDMFCRWSEFPLPGPTFDSIWGLEAENPHIKFRGEPASPHRFFDEGDLAWMRERQATDSSWTSSVGMGAEPSAERMFLSLVSSSDDSSEPLSEGVYGLLEGLEDVPGTFTGKVYRFYHPESGEWHEGVGEETLLVDSESDKLIIGGNCIQTDGLRASALNLLEIVLGCKRISTGTGSSEAISRLSSRWEDLTRRQLPDATRLLRPLWLTFHDSDAASEQIDCRYEEGQSVMFPMADSAVSVDSIVICPEASGLRHFVGRAGIFTITDLAHQNDEDFELHRSPLSLALSRNGALDWKRLEDEGYSELSEGELAKIGQLKDNLELGEQGISEEDGFAWADSMMEMDWWYSGQLGRSVLPIPYWRGGELVVDIARDNEVYFAPTGSAHEDKVGDFRRMGLQLLHLGPGNEDAIIGIEDRTNQEGPFPDFGENLQQQNIGLSSTDRDAFPPLADYMGDLLTAIQHRFEQAIEGVNPLLFFGELIEGYRTNKRLRVRWVVGDVEVIKGERFWTIESSFSDPPVWPQLEVTYLTEAPERHREMIVKSILREGLKLRLDRDSEDGMDERERLGRALGRDEARSGDIVEIVSGLLAHANPRRWEEVPGFEGIWDEREPRLDTDLILNPDVQEARERVLAWYKDDAGCQLCG
;
A
#
# COMPACT_ATOMS: atom_id res chain seq x y z
N GLY A 1 -64.06 -39.38 56.64
CA GLY A 1 -62.99 -40.37 56.81
C GLY A 1 -62.23 -39.99 58.05
N LEU A 2 -62.38 -40.76 59.13
CA LEU A 2 -61.78 -40.49 60.46
C LEU A 2 -60.58 -41.42 60.74
N PHE A 3 -60.08 -42.10 59.70
CA PHE A 3 -58.92 -42.98 59.71
C PHE A 3 -58.32 -42.95 58.30
N ASN A 4 -57.62 -41.88 57.94
CA ASN A 4 -56.82 -41.89 56.70
C ASN A 4 -55.43 -42.52 56.94
N ASP A 5 -55.02 -42.67 58.21
CA ASP A 5 -53.68 -43.14 58.60
C ASP A 5 -53.75 -44.41 59.48
N SER A 6 -54.73 -45.29 59.26
CA SER A 6 -54.87 -46.55 60.03
C SER A 6 -55.00 -47.73 59.08
N PRO A 7 -54.25 -48.83 59.30
CA PRO A 7 -53.44 -49.16 60.48
C PRO A 7 -52.14 -48.37 60.59
N ILE A 8 -51.63 -48.29 61.82
CA ILE A 8 -50.31 -47.76 62.15
C ILE A 8 -49.46 -48.98 62.52
N PHE A 9 -48.31 -49.15 61.88
CA PHE A 9 -47.36 -50.22 62.21
C PHE A 9 -46.20 -49.64 63.03
N TYR A 10 -45.46 -50.52 63.70
CA TYR A 10 -44.21 -50.14 64.36
C TYR A 10 -43.03 -50.66 63.56
N ASP A 11 -42.00 -49.83 63.42
CA ASP A 11 -40.77 -50.17 62.71
C ASP A 11 -39.79 -50.97 63.59
N HIS A 12 -38.62 -51.28 63.04
CA HIS A 12 -37.54 -52.00 63.72
C HIS A 12 -37.09 -51.33 65.03
N ASP A 13 -37.20 -49.99 65.12
CA ASP A 13 -36.83 -49.20 66.30
C ASP A 13 -37.99 -49.00 67.29
N HIS A 14 -39.12 -49.66 67.04
CA HIS A 14 -40.36 -49.59 67.82
C HIS A 14 -41.10 -48.24 67.73
N ASP A 15 -40.86 -47.46 66.67
CA ASP A 15 -41.59 -46.22 66.40
C ASP A 15 -42.84 -46.47 65.55
N TRP A 16 -43.95 -45.82 65.93
CA TRP A 16 -45.25 -45.98 65.29
C TRP A 16 -45.45 -45.02 64.11
N ALA A 17 -45.79 -45.54 62.93
CA ALA A 17 -46.08 -44.75 61.72
C ALA A 17 -47.29 -45.29 60.91
N PRO A 18 -47.94 -44.46 60.08
CA PRO A 18 -49.03 -44.89 59.19
C PRO A 18 -48.61 -46.02 58.24
N ALA A 19 -49.54 -46.93 57.89
CA ALA A 19 -49.29 -48.03 56.96
C ALA A 19 -48.71 -47.60 55.61
N SER A 20 -49.11 -46.42 55.10
CA SER A 20 -48.63 -45.83 53.85
C SER A 20 -47.12 -45.61 53.80
N ASP A 21 -46.47 -45.50 54.97
CA ASP A 21 -45.05 -45.15 55.09
C ASP A 21 -44.16 -46.41 55.12
N PHE A 22 -44.76 -47.60 55.10
CA PHE A 22 -44.06 -48.87 55.22
C PHE A 22 -43.87 -49.58 53.88
N ILE A 23 -42.68 -50.13 53.69
CA ILE A 23 -42.36 -51.07 52.62
C ILE A 23 -42.28 -52.47 53.22
N LEU A 24 -43.17 -53.36 52.77
CA LEU A 24 -43.29 -54.72 53.32
C LEU A 24 -42.09 -55.59 52.95
N TYR A 25 -41.60 -55.46 51.72
CA TYR A 25 -40.52 -56.29 51.19
C TYR A 25 -39.39 -55.43 50.64
N ILE A 26 -38.31 -55.41 51.40
CA ILE A 26 -37.04 -54.78 51.04
C ILE A 26 -35.94 -55.59 51.71
N ASP A 27 -34.87 -55.87 50.98
CA ASP A 27 -33.70 -56.54 51.54
C ASP A 27 -32.87 -55.55 52.38
N ASP A 28 -32.10 -56.08 53.34
CA ASP A 28 -31.31 -55.26 54.27
C ASP A 28 -30.35 -54.29 53.56
N VAL A 29 -29.82 -54.68 52.39
CA VAL A 29 -28.89 -53.85 51.61
C VAL A 29 -29.61 -52.66 51.00
N THR A 30 -30.76 -52.90 50.35
CA THR A 30 -31.59 -51.82 49.77
C THR A 30 -32.16 -50.93 50.88
N LEU A 31 -32.52 -51.47 52.05
CA LEU A 31 -32.98 -50.69 53.19
C LEU A 31 -31.90 -49.77 53.74
N GLU A 32 -30.71 -50.30 54.00
CA GLU A 32 -29.56 -49.52 54.49
C GLU A 32 -29.19 -48.41 53.51
N MET A 33 -29.22 -48.70 52.20
CA MET A 33 -28.98 -47.72 51.14
C MET A 33 -29.96 -46.54 51.20
N LEU A 34 -31.26 -46.80 51.36
CA LEU A 34 -32.27 -45.75 51.36
C LEU A 34 -32.29 -44.94 52.66
N GLN A 35 -32.04 -45.59 53.79
CA GLN A 35 -31.97 -44.93 55.10
C GLN A 35 -30.80 -43.93 55.24
N ARG A 36 -29.76 -44.06 54.40
CA ARG A 36 -28.64 -43.11 54.37
C ARG A 36 -29.00 -41.75 53.76
N GLY A 37 -30.03 -41.66 52.92
CA GLY A 37 -30.39 -40.41 52.25
C GLY A 37 -31.36 -39.51 53.03
N GLU A 38 -32.24 -40.15 53.78
CA GLU A 38 -33.00 -39.70 54.94
C GLU A 38 -33.74 -40.97 55.39
N ALA A 39 -34.40 -41.01 56.56
CA ALA A 39 -35.25 -42.15 56.92
C ALA A 39 -36.56 -42.21 56.09
N VAL A 40 -36.44 -42.17 54.76
CA VAL A 40 -37.49 -42.10 53.75
C VAL A 40 -38.31 -43.40 53.73
N VAL A 41 -37.70 -44.50 54.14
CA VAL A 41 -38.28 -45.83 54.07
C VAL A 41 -38.33 -46.46 55.45
N ARG A 42 -39.54 -46.88 55.86
CA ARG A 42 -39.75 -47.69 57.07
C ARG A 42 -40.07 -49.12 56.68
N THR A 43 -39.53 -50.07 57.43
CA THR A 43 -39.90 -51.48 57.32
C THR A 43 -40.69 -51.91 58.54
N PRO A 44 -41.72 -52.76 58.37
CA PRO A 44 -42.42 -53.32 59.51
C PRO A 44 -41.44 -54.10 60.37
N HIS A 45 -41.60 -54.01 61.70
CA HIS A 45 -40.80 -54.80 62.62
C HIS A 45 -40.84 -56.30 62.22
N PRO A 46 -39.73 -57.06 62.32
CA PRO A 46 -39.67 -58.45 61.87
C PRO A 46 -40.77 -59.36 62.44
N GLU A 47 -41.26 -59.08 63.66
CA GLU A 47 -42.39 -59.79 64.28
C GLU A 47 -43.73 -59.62 63.55
N LEU A 48 -43.85 -58.63 62.66
CA LEU A 48 -45.03 -58.42 61.80
C LEU A 48 -44.96 -59.21 60.47
N LEU A 49 -43.78 -59.73 60.10
CA LEU A 49 -43.49 -60.34 58.78
C LEU A 49 -43.28 -61.87 58.84
N ASP A 50 -43.80 -62.54 59.87
CA ASP A 50 -43.61 -63.98 60.16
C ASP A 50 -43.78 -64.89 58.91
N GLU A 51 -43.00 -65.98 58.87
CA GLU A 51 -42.53 -66.89 57.78
C GLU A 51 -43.31 -67.08 56.45
N ASN A 52 -44.52 -66.57 56.23
CA ASN A 52 -45.31 -66.71 55.00
C ASN A 52 -45.56 -65.38 54.27
N GLN A 53 -44.72 -65.07 53.29
CA GLN A 53 -44.80 -63.88 52.41
C GLN A 53 -46.18 -63.67 51.74
N ASP A 54 -46.93 -64.73 51.44
CA ASP A 54 -48.22 -64.62 50.75
C ASP A 54 -49.38 -64.20 51.70
N GLU A 55 -49.19 -64.33 53.02
CA GLU A 55 -50.24 -64.04 54.02
C GLU A 55 -50.28 -62.56 54.42
N ASN A 56 -49.28 -61.74 54.05
CA ASN A 56 -49.18 -60.33 54.43
C ASN A 56 -49.72 -59.35 53.37
N ASP A 57 -50.29 -59.85 52.26
CA ASP A 57 -50.88 -59.02 51.20
C ASP A 57 -52.02 -58.11 51.69
N TRP A 58 -52.69 -58.45 52.80
CA TRP A 58 -53.72 -57.60 53.40
C TRP A 58 -53.18 -56.22 53.83
N MET A 59 -51.88 -56.11 54.14
CA MET A 59 -51.27 -54.84 54.54
C MET A 59 -51.15 -53.84 53.37
N THR A 60 -51.27 -54.34 52.13
CA THR A 60 -51.24 -53.53 50.90
C THR A 60 -52.62 -52.99 50.49
N LEU A 61 -53.70 -53.34 51.20
CA LEU A 61 -55.06 -52.90 50.86
C LEU A 61 -55.19 -51.37 50.99
N SER A 62 -55.70 -50.72 49.95
CA SER A 62 -55.89 -49.25 49.92
C SER A 62 -56.86 -48.73 50.99
N GLU A 63 -57.76 -49.59 51.47
CA GLU A 63 -58.71 -49.32 52.57
C GLU A 63 -58.00 -49.19 53.93
N LEU A 64 -56.75 -49.62 54.02
CA LEU A 64 -55.90 -49.64 55.20
C LEU A 64 -54.74 -48.62 55.08
N GLY A 65 -54.85 -47.60 54.24
CA GLY A 65 -53.73 -46.68 53.95
C GLY A 65 -52.67 -47.25 53.00
N GLY A 66 -52.59 -48.59 52.88
CA GLY A 66 -51.87 -49.32 51.83
C GLY A 66 -50.36 -49.25 51.96
N ALA A 67 -49.75 -50.19 52.71
CA ALA A 67 -48.31 -50.38 52.70
C ALA A 67 -47.82 -50.75 51.30
N LYS A 68 -46.66 -50.23 50.93
CA LYS A 68 -46.05 -50.49 49.64
C LYS A 68 -45.49 -51.90 49.65
N LYS A 69 -45.80 -52.67 48.61
CA LYS A 69 -45.38 -54.07 48.53
C LYS A 69 -43.87 -54.17 48.41
N ASN A 70 -43.28 -53.39 47.51
CA ASN A 70 -41.84 -53.30 47.29
C ASN A 70 -41.41 -51.83 47.24
N VAL A 71 -40.11 -51.60 47.13
CA VAL A 71 -39.55 -50.29 46.79
C VAL A 71 -40.10 -49.82 45.45
N GLU A 72 -40.72 -48.63 45.47
CA GLU A 72 -41.20 -47.91 44.29
C GLU A 72 -40.28 -46.72 43.97
N PHE A 73 -40.34 -46.22 42.73
CA PHE A 73 -39.50 -45.12 42.25
C PHE A 73 -39.55 -43.87 43.13
N GLU A 74 -40.73 -43.52 43.67
CA GLU A 74 -40.91 -42.34 44.54
C GLU A 74 -40.01 -42.37 45.80
N HIS A 75 -39.74 -43.55 46.35
CA HIS A 75 -38.85 -43.69 47.50
C HIS A 75 -37.38 -43.45 47.14
N LEU A 76 -36.98 -43.90 45.93
CA LEU A 76 -35.64 -43.69 45.41
C LEU A 76 -35.41 -42.19 45.12
N GLU A 77 -36.39 -41.54 44.49
CA GLU A 77 -36.30 -40.11 44.19
C GLU A 77 -36.26 -39.25 45.46
N ALA A 78 -37.06 -39.58 46.48
CA ALA A 78 -37.02 -38.90 47.77
C ALA A 78 -35.67 -39.07 48.49
N ALA A 79 -35.08 -40.27 48.45
CA ALA A 79 -33.74 -40.50 49.00
C ALA A 79 -32.65 -39.69 48.26
N ILE A 80 -32.76 -39.59 46.93
CA ILE A 80 -31.86 -38.75 46.12
C ILE A 80 -31.98 -37.27 46.52
N ARG A 81 -33.20 -36.73 46.61
CA ARG A 81 -33.43 -35.32 47.00
C ARG A 81 -32.92 -35.00 48.41
N GLY A 82 -33.10 -35.93 49.36
CA GLY A 82 -32.54 -35.82 50.71
C GLY A 82 -31.02 -35.72 50.70
N LEU A 83 -30.34 -36.59 49.95
CA LEU A 83 -28.89 -36.56 49.77
C LEU A 83 -28.40 -35.27 49.10
N LEU A 84 -29.16 -34.70 48.15
CA LEU A 84 -28.75 -33.51 47.42
C LEU A 84 -28.76 -32.21 48.23
N GLY A 85 -29.45 -32.16 49.36
CA GLY A 85 -29.47 -30.95 50.18
C GLY A 85 -30.82 -30.30 50.38
N GLU A 86 -31.92 -30.92 49.94
CA GLU A 86 -33.26 -30.31 50.05
C GLU A 86 -33.79 -30.26 51.50
N THR A 87 -33.08 -30.85 52.46
CA THR A 87 -33.39 -30.86 53.90
C THR A 87 -32.21 -30.40 54.77
N MET A 88 -32.46 -29.91 55.99
CA MET A 88 -31.43 -29.30 56.87
C MET A 88 -30.36 -30.28 57.38
N ASP A 89 -30.65 -31.58 57.44
CA ASP A 89 -29.75 -32.61 57.98
C ASP A 89 -28.69 -33.09 56.97
N SER A 90 -28.93 -32.86 55.68
CA SER A 90 -28.04 -33.18 54.56
C SER A 90 -26.67 -32.48 54.62
N TYR A 91 -26.57 -31.31 55.27
CA TYR A 91 -25.34 -30.52 55.38
C TYR A 91 -24.28 -31.14 56.29
N ASN A 92 -24.61 -32.20 57.04
CA ASN A 92 -23.69 -32.87 57.97
C ASN A 92 -23.06 -34.15 57.40
N VAL A 93 -23.41 -34.57 56.18
CA VAL A 93 -22.88 -35.79 55.54
C VAL A 93 -21.61 -35.46 54.77
N ASP A 94 -20.57 -36.30 54.90
CA ASP A 94 -19.33 -36.15 54.12
C ASP A 94 -19.61 -36.34 52.62
N SER A 95 -18.94 -35.55 51.78
CA SER A 95 -19.20 -35.53 50.33
C SER A 95 -18.94 -36.89 49.67
N ASP A 96 -17.93 -37.65 50.13
CA ASP A 96 -17.61 -38.96 49.56
C ASP A 96 -18.68 -40.00 49.92
N ASP A 97 -19.17 -39.97 51.16
CA ASP A 97 -20.22 -40.88 51.63
C ASP A 97 -21.58 -40.60 50.97
N LYS A 98 -21.89 -39.31 50.74
CA LYS A 98 -23.02 -38.87 49.93
C LYS A 98 -22.92 -39.41 48.50
N CYS A 99 -21.78 -39.24 47.84
CA CYS A 99 -21.56 -39.74 46.48
C CYS A 99 -21.65 -41.27 46.39
N ARG A 100 -21.10 -42.01 47.36
CA ARG A 100 -21.25 -43.49 47.41
C ARG A 100 -22.71 -43.92 47.56
N SER A 101 -23.47 -43.22 48.39
CA SER A 101 -24.90 -43.52 48.59
C SER A 101 -25.70 -43.26 47.31
N LEU A 102 -25.44 -42.13 46.63
CA LEU A 102 -26.04 -41.83 45.32
C LEU A 102 -25.62 -42.84 44.25
N ALA A 103 -24.35 -43.26 44.21
CA ALA A 103 -23.86 -44.28 43.27
C ALA A 103 -24.56 -45.63 43.49
N SER A 104 -24.75 -46.04 44.74
CA SER A 104 -25.51 -47.26 45.10
C SER A 104 -26.95 -47.18 44.60
N ILE A 105 -27.63 -46.04 44.78
CA ILE A 105 -29.00 -45.84 44.27
C ILE A 105 -29.03 -45.92 42.74
N ALA A 106 -28.05 -45.31 42.05
CA ALA A 106 -27.94 -45.39 40.60
C ALA A 106 -27.71 -46.84 40.11
N ALA A 107 -26.82 -47.59 40.74
CA ALA A 107 -26.58 -48.99 40.42
C ALA A 107 -27.84 -49.86 40.65
N HIS A 108 -28.59 -49.60 41.73
CA HIS A 108 -29.86 -50.28 42.00
C HIS A 108 -30.89 -50.01 40.89
N LEU A 109 -31.07 -48.74 40.50
CA LEU A 109 -31.96 -48.35 39.39
C LEU A 109 -31.57 -49.04 38.07
N LEU A 110 -30.28 -49.14 37.76
CA LEU A 110 -29.78 -49.81 36.56
C LEU A 110 -30.08 -51.31 36.56
N ARG A 111 -29.91 -51.99 37.70
CA ARG A 111 -30.21 -53.44 37.86
C ARG A 111 -31.70 -53.73 37.81
N HIS A 112 -32.53 -52.76 38.21
CA HIS A 112 -33.99 -52.85 38.28
C HIS A 112 -34.67 -51.86 37.33
N GLY A 113 -34.25 -51.83 36.05
CA GLY A 113 -34.71 -50.85 35.07
C GLY A 113 -36.22 -50.70 34.88
N GLY A 114 -37.04 -51.70 35.28
CA GLY A 114 -38.50 -51.56 35.32
C GLY A 114 -39.00 -50.45 36.26
N LEU A 115 -38.22 -50.06 37.28
CA LEU A 115 -38.55 -48.93 38.16
C LEU A 115 -38.48 -47.58 37.44
N LEU A 116 -37.71 -47.47 36.35
CA LEU A 116 -37.59 -46.24 35.57
C LEU A 116 -38.84 -45.96 34.71
N GLU A 117 -39.74 -46.94 34.54
CA GLU A 117 -41.01 -46.74 33.83
C GLU A 117 -41.93 -45.76 34.58
N ASP A 118 -41.80 -45.68 35.91
CA ASP A 118 -42.60 -44.83 36.79
C ASP A 118 -41.88 -43.52 37.18
N LYS A 119 -40.86 -43.11 36.41
CA LYS A 119 -40.06 -41.93 36.73
C LYS A 119 -40.88 -40.63 36.69
N SER A 120 -40.58 -39.70 37.60
CA SER A 120 -41.19 -38.37 37.59
C SER A 120 -40.69 -37.53 36.41
N GLU A 121 -41.47 -36.50 36.02
CA GLU A 121 -41.05 -35.55 34.97
C GLU A 121 -39.80 -34.74 35.37
N GLU A 122 -39.55 -34.59 36.67
CA GLU A 122 -38.43 -33.80 37.20
C GLU A 122 -37.13 -34.60 37.33
N PHE A 123 -37.21 -35.93 37.45
CA PHE A 123 -36.06 -36.80 37.71
C PHE A 123 -34.93 -36.66 36.70
N ASP A 124 -35.27 -36.64 35.40
CA ASP A 124 -34.26 -36.51 34.34
C ASP A 124 -33.50 -35.17 34.41
N ASN A 125 -34.07 -34.15 35.06
CA ASN A 125 -33.47 -32.83 35.20
C ASN A 125 -32.64 -32.68 36.49
N LEU A 126 -32.77 -33.59 37.44
CA LEU A 126 -32.00 -33.59 38.68
C LEU A 126 -30.53 -33.91 38.40
N LYS A 127 -29.62 -33.03 38.85
CA LYS A 127 -28.18 -33.31 38.84
C LYS A 127 -27.82 -34.09 40.10
N TRP A 128 -27.72 -35.41 39.98
CA TRP A 128 -27.54 -36.27 41.16
C TRP A 128 -26.63 -37.47 40.94
N VAL A 129 -26.42 -37.90 39.69
CA VAL A 129 -25.54 -39.03 39.44
C VAL A 129 -24.09 -38.58 39.66
N PRO A 130 -23.34 -39.23 40.56
CA PRO A 130 -21.98 -38.83 40.87
C PRO A 130 -21.04 -39.20 39.72
N ILE A 131 -20.16 -38.27 39.34
CA ILE A 131 -19.23 -38.41 38.21
C ILE A 131 -17.76 -38.25 38.63
N GLY A 132 -17.46 -38.57 39.89
CA GLY A 132 -16.14 -38.38 40.46
C GLY A 132 -15.82 -36.93 40.78
N LEU A 133 -14.84 -36.74 41.67
CA LEU A 133 -14.24 -35.43 41.95
C LEU A 133 -13.26 -35.08 40.82
N GLN A 134 -13.44 -33.93 40.18
CA GLN A 134 -12.58 -33.42 39.09
C GLN A 134 -12.24 -31.95 39.39
N ASP A 135 -10.98 -31.54 39.19
CA ASP A 135 -10.53 -30.15 39.24
C ASP A 135 -11.15 -29.38 38.07
N GLY A 136 -11.51 -28.11 38.29
CA GLY A 136 -12.23 -27.29 37.31
C GLY A 136 -13.73 -27.14 37.59
N PHE A 137 -14.24 -27.89 38.56
CA PHE A 137 -15.59 -27.73 39.10
C PHE A 137 -15.54 -26.92 40.41
N GLU A 138 -16.03 -25.68 40.36
CA GLU A 138 -15.91 -24.72 41.44
C GLU A 138 -16.95 -24.94 42.55
N THR A 139 -18.01 -25.71 42.27
CA THR A 139 -19.14 -25.91 43.18
C THR A 139 -19.50 -27.39 43.38
N GLU A 140 -20.12 -27.71 44.52
CA GLU A 140 -20.60 -29.06 44.81
C GLU A 140 -21.65 -29.53 43.79
N SER A 141 -22.43 -28.61 43.20
CA SER A 141 -23.41 -28.93 42.14
C SER A 141 -22.79 -29.45 40.85
N ASP A 142 -21.51 -29.20 40.64
CA ASP A 142 -20.81 -29.61 39.43
C ASP A 142 -20.30 -31.07 39.50
N MET A 143 -20.18 -31.61 40.73
CA MET A 143 -19.83 -33.02 41.01
C MET A 143 -20.91 -34.02 40.58
N PHE A 144 -22.10 -33.52 40.27
CA PHE A 144 -23.25 -34.32 39.87
C PHE A 144 -23.64 -33.99 38.44
N CYS A 145 -24.07 -35.00 37.69
CA CYS A 145 -24.68 -34.82 36.37
C CYS A 145 -26.12 -35.31 36.38
N ARG A 146 -26.87 -34.97 35.31
CA ARG A 146 -28.20 -35.53 35.11
C ARG A 146 -28.10 -37.03 34.82
N TRP A 147 -29.20 -37.74 35.07
CA TRP A 147 -29.31 -39.16 34.74
C TRP A 147 -28.94 -39.45 33.28
N SER A 148 -29.43 -38.63 32.37
CA SER A 148 -29.18 -38.75 30.92
C SER A 148 -27.74 -38.42 30.49
N GLU A 149 -26.99 -37.69 31.32
CA GLU A 149 -25.65 -37.19 31.01
C GLU A 149 -24.53 -38.12 31.52
N PHE A 150 -24.86 -39.12 32.35
CA PHE A 150 -23.87 -40.01 32.94
C PHE A 150 -23.39 -41.04 31.92
N PRO A 151 -22.06 -41.15 31.70
CA PRO A 151 -21.51 -42.07 30.72
C PRO A 151 -21.39 -43.49 31.27
N LEU A 152 -22.14 -44.43 30.68
CA LEU A 152 -22.04 -45.85 31.04
C LEU A 152 -20.74 -46.49 30.49
N PRO A 153 -20.04 -47.31 31.29
CA PRO A 153 -18.79 -47.91 30.89
C PRO A 153 -19.00 -49.01 29.84
N GLY A 154 -18.38 -48.85 28.67
CA GLY A 154 -18.45 -49.77 27.54
C GLY A 154 -17.62 -49.28 26.35
N PRO A 155 -17.67 -49.95 25.19
CA PRO A 155 -16.74 -49.70 24.09
C PRO A 155 -16.71 -48.26 23.57
N THR A 156 -17.86 -47.57 23.56
CA THR A 156 -17.96 -46.16 23.14
C THR A 156 -17.39 -45.21 24.19
N PHE A 157 -17.63 -45.48 25.48
CA PHE A 157 -17.02 -44.71 26.55
C PHE A 157 -15.51 -44.89 26.54
N ASP A 158 -15.03 -46.14 26.45
CA ASP A 158 -13.61 -46.48 26.49
C ASP A 158 -12.84 -45.88 25.29
N SER A 159 -13.50 -45.69 24.14
CA SER A 159 -12.86 -45.07 22.96
C SER A 159 -12.62 -43.57 23.13
N ILE A 160 -13.41 -42.89 23.98
CA ILE A 160 -13.31 -41.46 24.28
C ILE A 160 -12.48 -41.25 25.55
N TRP A 161 -12.89 -41.89 26.64
CA TRP A 161 -12.30 -41.75 27.97
C TRP A 161 -10.92 -42.40 28.08
N GLY A 162 -10.68 -43.46 27.30
CA GLY A 162 -9.51 -44.32 27.41
C GLY A 162 -9.86 -45.68 28.03
N LEU A 163 -8.98 -46.66 27.83
CA LEU A 163 -9.12 -48.01 28.39
C LEU A 163 -8.82 -48.08 29.90
N GLU A 164 -8.19 -47.04 30.43
CA GLU A 164 -7.87 -46.94 31.85
C GLU A 164 -9.08 -46.47 32.65
N ALA A 165 -9.15 -46.89 33.92
CA ALA A 165 -10.25 -46.53 34.80
C ALA A 165 -10.30 -45.01 35.10
N GLU A 166 -9.15 -44.35 35.04
CA GLU A 166 -8.97 -42.93 35.30
C GLU A 166 -8.50 -42.23 34.03
N ASN A 167 -8.99 -41.00 33.79
CA ASN A 167 -8.53 -40.21 32.65
C ASN A 167 -7.35 -39.34 33.09
N PRO A 168 -6.18 -39.44 32.44
CA PRO A 168 -4.98 -38.71 32.84
C PRO A 168 -5.11 -37.19 32.62
N HIS A 169 -6.02 -36.74 31.74
CA HIS A 169 -6.24 -35.33 31.39
C HIS A 169 -7.24 -34.63 32.30
N ILE A 170 -7.95 -35.38 33.14
CA ILE A 170 -8.93 -34.86 34.07
C ILE A 170 -8.45 -35.26 35.45
N LYS A 171 -7.97 -34.30 36.24
CA LYS A 171 -7.35 -34.56 37.55
C LYS A 171 -8.13 -33.90 38.68
N PHE A 172 -7.94 -34.34 39.92
CA PHE A 172 -8.42 -33.72 41.16
C PHE A 172 -7.30 -33.68 42.20
N ARG A 173 -6.96 -32.48 42.70
CA ARG A 173 -5.80 -32.26 43.59
C ARG A 173 -4.50 -32.87 43.05
N GLY A 174 -4.35 -32.88 41.72
CA GLY A 174 -3.21 -33.46 41.02
C GLY A 174 -3.29 -34.96 40.70
N GLU A 175 -4.35 -35.68 41.11
CA GLU A 175 -4.53 -37.11 40.83
C GLU A 175 -5.57 -37.36 39.72
N PRO A 176 -5.38 -38.33 38.81
CA PRO A 176 -6.37 -38.66 37.77
C PRO A 176 -7.78 -38.95 38.32
N ALA A 177 -8.81 -38.53 37.59
CA ALA A 177 -10.20 -38.67 37.99
C ALA A 177 -10.93 -39.74 37.18
N SER A 178 -11.99 -40.30 37.77
CA SER A 178 -12.85 -41.29 37.14
C SER A 178 -14.34 -40.97 37.41
N PRO A 179 -15.22 -40.99 36.39
CA PRO A 179 -16.65 -40.83 36.56
C PRO A 179 -17.26 -41.94 37.41
N HIS A 180 -16.54 -43.05 37.50
CA HIS A 180 -16.97 -44.26 38.17
C HIS A 180 -16.36 -44.42 39.57
N ARG A 181 -15.65 -43.40 40.09
CA ARG A 181 -14.89 -43.44 41.35
C ARG A 181 -15.67 -43.92 42.57
N PHE A 182 -16.97 -43.66 42.62
CA PHE A 182 -17.83 -43.97 43.77
C PHE A 182 -18.65 -45.26 43.60
N PHE A 183 -18.56 -45.93 42.45
CA PHE A 183 -19.26 -47.17 42.19
C PHE A 183 -18.42 -48.38 42.60
N ASP A 184 -19.08 -49.43 43.09
CA ASP A 184 -18.39 -50.67 43.44
C ASP A 184 -17.87 -51.39 42.18
N GLU A 185 -16.72 -52.05 42.28
CA GLU A 185 -16.12 -52.79 41.15
C GLU A 185 -17.09 -53.83 40.56
N GLY A 186 -17.91 -54.46 41.41
CA GLY A 186 -18.93 -55.42 40.99
C GLY A 186 -20.04 -54.77 40.14
N ASP A 187 -20.45 -53.55 40.48
CA ASP A 187 -21.44 -52.79 39.69
C ASP A 187 -20.86 -52.40 38.34
N LEU A 188 -19.62 -51.90 38.32
CA LEU A 188 -18.96 -51.50 37.07
C LEU A 188 -18.71 -52.69 36.14
N ALA A 189 -18.29 -53.83 36.69
CA ALA A 189 -18.13 -55.07 35.92
C ALA A 189 -19.46 -55.52 35.31
N TRP A 190 -20.54 -55.46 36.10
CA TRP A 190 -21.88 -55.79 35.63
C TRP A 190 -22.37 -54.84 34.53
N MET A 191 -22.19 -53.51 34.70
CA MET A 191 -22.56 -52.52 33.68
C MET A 191 -21.82 -52.75 32.37
N ARG A 192 -20.49 -52.99 32.41
CA ARG A 192 -19.68 -53.30 31.23
C ARG A 192 -20.14 -54.56 30.52
N GLU A 193 -20.38 -55.64 31.26
CA GLU A 193 -20.90 -56.90 30.70
C GLU A 193 -22.28 -56.68 30.05
N ARG A 194 -23.13 -55.86 30.70
CA ARG A 194 -24.48 -55.61 30.21
C ARG A 194 -24.49 -54.81 28.92
N GLN A 195 -23.71 -53.74 28.84
CA GLN A 195 -23.55 -52.93 27.62
C GLN A 195 -22.85 -53.71 26.50
N ALA A 196 -21.88 -54.58 26.82
CA ALA A 196 -21.26 -55.46 25.84
C ALA A 196 -22.24 -56.49 25.25
N THR A 197 -23.23 -56.93 26.05
CA THR A 197 -24.25 -57.88 25.63
C THR A 197 -25.36 -57.22 24.81
N ASP A 198 -25.74 -55.99 25.16
CA ASP A 198 -26.79 -55.22 24.49
C ASP A 198 -26.38 -53.76 24.33
N SER A 199 -25.95 -53.39 23.13
CA SER A 199 -25.53 -52.03 22.81
C SER A 199 -26.69 -51.01 22.84
N SER A 200 -27.95 -51.46 22.84
CA SER A 200 -29.13 -50.59 22.95
C SER A 200 -29.56 -50.34 24.39
N TRP A 201 -28.94 -51.05 25.35
CA TRP A 201 -29.29 -50.96 26.76
C TRP A 201 -29.14 -49.55 27.32
N THR A 202 -28.06 -48.84 26.98
CA THR A 202 -27.81 -47.46 27.41
C THR A 202 -28.99 -46.54 27.09
N SER A 203 -29.51 -46.62 25.86
CA SER A 203 -30.69 -45.85 25.45
C SER A 203 -31.97 -46.31 26.14
N SER A 204 -32.10 -47.61 26.44
CA SER A 204 -33.28 -48.15 27.14
C SER A 204 -33.42 -47.67 28.58
N VAL A 205 -32.31 -47.39 29.27
CA VAL A 205 -32.31 -46.82 30.64
C VAL A 205 -32.27 -45.30 30.66
N GLY A 206 -32.31 -44.65 29.48
CA GLY A 206 -32.35 -43.19 29.36
C GLY A 206 -31.03 -42.49 29.61
N MET A 207 -29.89 -43.18 29.44
CA MET A 207 -28.54 -42.65 29.68
C MET A 207 -27.72 -42.56 28.40
N GLY A 208 -26.64 -41.78 28.44
CA GLY A 208 -25.68 -41.61 27.34
C GLY A 208 -24.62 -42.71 27.30
N ALA A 209 -24.22 -43.10 26.09
CA ALA A 209 -23.08 -44.01 25.86
C ALA A 209 -21.74 -43.28 25.77
N GLU A 210 -21.78 -41.95 25.68
CA GLU A 210 -20.64 -41.04 25.53
C GLU A 210 -20.58 -40.10 26.74
N PRO A 211 -19.37 -39.69 27.18
CA PRO A 211 -19.23 -38.63 28.17
C PRO A 211 -19.69 -37.29 27.60
N SER A 212 -20.08 -36.37 28.48
CA SER A 212 -20.48 -35.01 28.10
C SER A 212 -19.33 -34.28 27.39
N ALA A 213 -19.57 -33.77 26.18
CA ALA A 213 -18.61 -32.97 25.43
C ALA A 213 -18.15 -31.74 26.22
N GLU A 214 -19.07 -31.04 26.88
CA GLU A 214 -18.74 -29.90 27.76
C GLU A 214 -17.75 -30.31 28.86
N ARG A 215 -17.96 -31.45 29.51
CA ARG A 215 -17.03 -31.91 30.57
C ARG A 215 -15.70 -32.36 30.01
N MET A 216 -15.70 -33.05 28.87
CA MET A 216 -14.47 -33.48 28.20
C MET A 216 -13.64 -32.30 27.68
N PHE A 217 -14.25 -31.12 27.50
CA PHE A 217 -13.53 -29.89 27.13
C PHE A 217 -12.48 -29.49 28.16
N LEU A 218 -12.65 -29.86 29.44
CA LEU A 218 -11.64 -29.65 30.50
C LEU A 218 -10.27 -30.24 30.13
N SER A 219 -10.24 -31.30 29.34
CA SER A 219 -8.97 -31.91 28.88
C SER A 219 -8.11 -30.96 28.04
N LEU A 220 -8.73 -29.94 27.43
CA LEU A 220 -8.08 -28.87 26.66
C LEU A 220 -7.81 -27.62 27.49
N VAL A 221 -8.24 -27.53 28.74
CA VAL A 221 -7.94 -26.38 29.60
C VAL A 221 -6.52 -26.53 30.13
N SER A 222 -5.72 -25.48 30.00
CA SER A 222 -4.33 -25.43 30.48
C SER A 222 -4.30 -25.18 32.00
N SER A 223 -3.53 -25.99 32.73
CA SER A 223 -3.38 -25.96 34.19
C SER A 223 -1.95 -26.33 34.64
N SER A 224 -1.59 -26.02 35.89
CA SER A 224 -0.25 -26.30 36.41
C SER A 224 0.09 -27.80 36.52
N ASP A 225 -0.93 -28.65 36.60
CA ASP A 225 -0.80 -30.10 36.81
C ASP A 225 -1.17 -30.91 35.56
N ASP A 226 -1.12 -30.26 34.40
CA ASP A 226 -1.49 -30.85 33.12
C ASP A 226 -0.75 -32.14 32.79
N SER A 227 -1.46 -33.09 32.18
CA SER A 227 -0.86 -34.33 31.67
C SER A 227 -0.10 -34.08 30.37
N SER A 228 1.07 -34.70 30.24
CA SER A 228 1.84 -34.74 29.00
C SER A 228 1.40 -35.87 28.05
N GLU A 229 0.44 -36.70 28.45
CA GLU A 229 -0.04 -37.79 27.61
C GLU A 229 -0.76 -37.27 26.36
N PRO A 230 -0.86 -38.05 25.27
CA PRO A 230 -1.66 -37.66 24.11
C PRO A 230 -3.15 -37.75 24.42
N LEU A 231 -3.95 -36.86 23.83
CA LEU A 231 -5.40 -37.00 23.81
C LEU A 231 -5.84 -38.08 22.82
N SER A 232 -6.87 -38.85 23.20
CA SER A 232 -7.43 -39.86 22.30
C SER A 232 -8.22 -39.19 21.17
N GLU A 233 -8.23 -39.83 20.00
CA GLU A 233 -9.06 -39.40 18.86
C GLU A 233 -10.55 -39.34 19.20
N GLY A 234 -11.01 -40.18 20.13
CA GLY A 234 -12.40 -40.16 20.59
C GLY A 234 -12.75 -38.84 21.28
N VAL A 235 -11.82 -38.23 22.01
CA VAL A 235 -12.04 -36.90 22.62
C VAL A 235 -12.25 -35.84 21.56
N TYR A 236 -11.36 -35.74 20.57
CA TYR A 236 -11.50 -34.74 19.51
C TYR A 236 -12.79 -34.94 18.69
N GLY A 237 -13.17 -36.20 18.40
CA GLY A 237 -14.43 -36.50 17.72
C GLY A 237 -15.66 -36.11 18.50
N LEU A 238 -15.65 -36.26 19.83
CA LEU A 238 -16.75 -35.82 20.69
C LEU A 238 -16.87 -34.28 20.74
N LEU A 239 -15.73 -33.59 20.84
CA LEU A 239 -15.69 -32.13 20.94
C LEU A 239 -16.02 -31.43 19.62
N GLU A 240 -15.90 -32.10 18.48
CA GLU A 240 -16.32 -31.60 17.17
C GLU A 240 -17.80 -31.20 17.13
N GLY A 241 -18.65 -31.81 17.97
CA GLY A 241 -20.08 -31.49 18.04
C GLY A 241 -20.41 -30.17 18.74
N LEU A 242 -19.41 -29.46 19.29
CA LEU A 242 -19.61 -28.16 19.93
C LEU A 242 -19.65 -27.04 18.89
N GLU A 243 -20.56 -26.09 19.08
CA GLU A 243 -20.65 -24.89 18.21
C GLU A 243 -19.74 -23.75 18.70
N ASP A 244 -19.44 -23.70 20.00
CA ASP A 244 -18.62 -22.68 20.66
C ASP A 244 -18.04 -23.24 21.97
N VAL A 245 -17.06 -22.56 22.56
CA VAL A 245 -16.54 -22.86 23.89
C VAL A 245 -17.71 -22.88 24.90
N PRO A 246 -17.89 -23.96 25.68
CA PRO A 246 -18.93 -23.97 26.70
C PRO A 246 -18.74 -22.83 27.70
N GLY A 247 -19.83 -22.15 28.06
CA GLY A 247 -19.79 -20.91 28.86
C GLY A 247 -19.03 -21.03 30.19
N THR A 248 -18.98 -22.23 30.76
CA THR A 248 -18.23 -22.56 31.98
C THR A 248 -16.70 -22.40 31.82
N PHE A 249 -16.18 -22.54 30.59
CA PHE A 249 -14.75 -22.47 30.28
C PHE A 249 -14.33 -21.19 29.56
N THR A 250 -15.26 -20.30 29.23
CA THR A 250 -14.95 -19.03 28.56
C THR A 250 -13.92 -18.22 29.36
N GLY A 251 -12.88 -17.74 28.69
CA GLY A 251 -11.80 -16.95 29.29
C GLY A 251 -10.71 -17.76 29.99
N LYS A 252 -10.75 -19.10 29.91
CA LYS A 252 -9.62 -19.95 30.30
C LYS A 252 -8.57 -20.00 29.18
N VAL A 253 -7.37 -20.45 29.52
CA VAL A 253 -6.29 -20.70 28.55
C VAL A 253 -6.45 -22.12 28.05
N TYR A 254 -6.44 -22.33 26.74
CA TYR A 254 -6.58 -23.65 26.15
C TYR A 254 -5.26 -24.18 25.62
N ARG A 255 -5.16 -25.50 25.54
CA ARG A 255 -4.05 -26.25 24.99
C ARG A 255 -4.54 -27.27 23.97
N PHE A 256 -3.66 -27.66 23.06
CA PHE A 256 -3.95 -28.62 22.00
C PHE A 256 -2.76 -29.56 21.79
N TYR A 257 -3.01 -30.87 21.72
CA TYR A 257 -1.98 -31.86 21.42
C TYR A 257 -1.96 -32.18 19.94
N HIS A 258 -0.84 -31.91 19.29
CA HIS A 258 -0.67 -32.21 17.87
C HIS A 258 -0.13 -33.65 17.68
N PRO A 259 -0.91 -34.57 17.08
CA PRO A 259 -0.58 -35.98 17.06
C PRO A 259 0.67 -36.34 16.23
N GLU A 260 0.93 -35.61 15.14
CA GLU A 260 2.09 -35.89 14.27
C GLU A 260 3.41 -35.32 14.80
N SER A 261 3.45 -34.06 15.26
CA SER A 261 4.63 -33.50 15.92
C SER A 261 4.89 -34.07 17.31
N GLY A 262 3.85 -34.56 17.99
CA GLY A 262 3.93 -35.07 19.36
C GLY A 262 4.12 -33.98 20.42
N GLU A 263 3.62 -32.77 20.14
CA GLU A 263 3.81 -31.59 20.99
C GLU A 263 2.48 -31.02 21.50
N TRP A 264 2.51 -30.51 22.73
CA TRP A 264 1.43 -29.70 23.30
C TRP A 264 1.65 -28.23 22.95
N HIS A 265 0.63 -27.62 22.35
CA HIS A 265 0.55 -26.19 22.09
C HIS A 265 -0.27 -25.53 23.21
N GLU A 266 0.30 -24.50 23.85
CA GLU A 266 -0.36 -23.73 24.92
C GLU A 266 -0.92 -22.40 24.40
N GLY A 267 -1.91 -21.83 25.08
CA GLY A 267 -2.49 -20.54 24.71
C GLY A 267 -3.21 -20.55 23.36
N VAL A 268 -3.86 -21.67 23.03
CA VAL A 268 -4.57 -21.85 21.76
C VAL A 268 -5.88 -21.06 21.76
N GLY A 269 -6.15 -20.31 20.70
CA GLY A 269 -7.37 -19.52 20.55
C GLY A 269 -7.38 -18.63 19.30
N GLU A 270 -8.10 -17.50 19.36
CA GLU A 270 -8.27 -16.56 18.23
C GLU A 270 -6.96 -15.96 17.66
N GLU A 271 -5.91 -15.90 18.48
CA GLU A 271 -4.57 -15.43 18.08
C GLU A 271 -3.70 -16.56 17.51
N THR A 272 -4.16 -17.80 17.52
CA THR A 272 -3.41 -18.93 16.97
C THR A 272 -3.64 -19.05 15.48
N LEU A 273 -2.55 -19.15 14.72
CA LEU A 273 -2.60 -19.35 13.27
C LEU A 273 -2.50 -20.83 12.92
N LEU A 274 -3.39 -21.31 12.05
CA LEU A 274 -3.28 -22.63 11.44
C LEU A 274 -2.50 -22.51 10.13
N VAL A 275 -1.32 -23.11 10.08
CA VAL A 275 -0.39 -23.04 8.94
C VAL A 275 -0.32 -24.37 8.21
N ASP A 276 0.16 -24.37 6.97
CA ASP A 276 0.20 -25.60 6.18
C ASP A 276 1.35 -26.53 6.63
N SER A 277 2.53 -25.98 6.96
CA SER A 277 3.70 -26.79 7.31
C SER A 277 4.50 -26.30 8.53
N GLU A 278 5.34 -27.17 9.11
CA GLU A 278 6.29 -26.80 10.18
C GLU A 278 7.25 -25.69 9.73
N SER A 279 7.64 -25.67 8.45
CA SER A 279 8.46 -24.59 7.90
C SER A 279 7.75 -23.24 8.01
N ASP A 280 6.46 -23.18 7.69
CA ASP A 280 5.67 -21.94 7.75
C ASP A 280 5.51 -21.48 9.20
N LYS A 281 5.30 -22.41 10.14
CA LYS A 281 5.28 -22.15 11.58
C LYS A 281 6.58 -21.48 12.05
N LEU A 282 7.74 -21.97 11.62
CA LEU A 282 9.04 -21.38 11.99
C LEU A 282 9.24 -19.98 11.38
N ILE A 283 8.77 -19.77 10.16
CA ILE A 283 8.90 -18.52 9.40
C ILE A 283 7.97 -17.44 9.95
N ILE A 284 6.68 -17.74 10.13
CA ILE A 284 5.68 -16.80 10.66
C ILE A 284 5.94 -16.56 12.15
N GLY A 285 6.09 -17.64 12.93
CA GLY A 285 6.32 -17.60 14.38
C GLY A 285 5.14 -17.08 15.19
N GLY A 286 5.37 -16.93 16.49
CA GLY A 286 4.28 -16.78 17.46
C GLY A 286 3.55 -18.11 17.66
N ASN A 287 2.29 -18.05 18.10
CA ASN A 287 1.49 -19.25 18.29
C ASN A 287 0.93 -19.75 16.95
N CYS A 288 1.53 -20.82 16.41
CA CYS A 288 1.10 -21.47 15.17
C CYS A 288 1.00 -22.98 15.35
N ILE A 289 -0.02 -23.58 14.73
CA ILE A 289 -0.27 -25.02 14.69
C ILE A 289 -0.30 -25.42 13.21
N GLN A 290 0.51 -26.41 12.82
CA GLN A 290 0.47 -26.92 11.46
C GLN A 290 -0.78 -27.80 11.25
N THR A 291 -1.32 -27.78 10.04
CA THR A 291 -2.52 -28.54 9.68
C THR A 291 -2.19 -29.93 9.14
N ASP A 292 -0.97 -30.14 8.66
CA ASP A 292 -0.45 -31.45 8.27
C ASP A 292 -0.57 -32.45 9.44
N GLY A 293 -1.22 -33.58 9.20
CA GLY A 293 -1.45 -34.62 10.21
C GLY A 293 -2.71 -34.48 11.04
N LEU A 294 -3.41 -33.36 10.94
CA LEU A 294 -4.66 -33.15 11.65
C LEU A 294 -5.84 -33.78 10.91
N ARG A 295 -6.72 -34.45 11.65
CA ARG A 295 -8.00 -34.94 11.12
C ARG A 295 -9.03 -33.81 11.07
N ALA A 296 -10.11 -34.05 10.33
CA ALA A 296 -11.21 -33.09 10.18
C ALA A 296 -11.80 -32.65 11.53
N SER A 297 -11.97 -33.57 12.48
CA SER A 297 -12.51 -33.27 13.82
C SER A 297 -11.63 -32.28 14.61
N ALA A 298 -10.32 -32.49 14.60
CA ALA A 298 -9.36 -31.60 15.25
C ALA A 298 -9.30 -30.21 14.57
N LEU A 299 -9.32 -30.18 13.23
CA LEU A 299 -9.37 -28.92 12.48
C LEU A 299 -10.65 -28.14 12.77
N ASN A 300 -11.80 -28.81 12.78
CA ASN A 300 -13.09 -28.21 13.07
C ASN A 300 -13.14 -27.64 14.50
N LEU A 301 -12.63 -28.38 15.49
CA LEU A 301 -12.47 -27.89 16.86
C LEU A 301 -11.59 -26.62 16.92
N LEU A 302 -10.43 -26.62 16.25
CA LEU A 302 -9.52 -25.47 16.25
C LEU A 302 -10.14 -24.24 15.59
N GLU A 303 -10.79 -24.40 14.43
CA GLU A 303 -11.35 -23.30 13.64
C GLU A 303 -12.68 -22.78 14.21
N ILE A 304 -13.64 -23.67 14.48
CA ILE A 304 -15.01 -23.29 14.84
C ILE A 304 -15.15 -23.01 16.33
N VAL A 305 -14.60 -23.89 17.18
CA VAL A 305 -14.81 -23.80 18.63
C VAL A 305 -13.78 -22.89 19.28
N LEU A 306 -12.49 -23.02 18.92
CA LEU A 306 -11.41 -22.22 19.51
C LEU A 306 -11.10 -20.93 18.73
N GLY A 307 -11.70 -20.74 17.54
CA GLY A 307 -11.55 -19.52 16.74
C GLY A 307 -10.18 -19.32 16.09
N CYS A 308 -9.36 -20.38 15.98
CA CYS A 308 -8.05 -20.29 15.33
C CYS A 308 -8.19 -19.87 13.87
N LYS A 309 -7.28 -19.02 13.39
CA LYS A 309 -7.36 -18.46 12.03
C LYS A 309 -6.46 -19.24 11.08
N ARG A 310 -7.03 -19.80 10.03
CA ARG A 310 -6.25 -20.48 8.99
C ARG A 310 -5.61 -19.48 8.05
N ILE A 311 -4.34 -19.67 7.71
CA ILE A 311 -3.63 -18.74 6.81
C ILE A 311 -4.24 -18.67 5.41
N SER A 312 -5.01 -19.68 4.99
CA SER A 312 -5.76 -19.70 3.73
C SER A 312 -7.08 -18.92 3.77
N THR A 313 -7.36 -18.15 4.83
CA THR A 313 -8.47 -17.19 4.90
C THR A 313 -7.93 -15.76 4.89
N GLY A 314 -8.78 -14.77 4.55
CA GLY A 314 -8.37 -13.36 4.54
C GLY A 314 -7.84 -12.86 5.89
N THR A 315 -8.54 -13.19 6.98
CA THR A 315 -8.14 -12.85 8.36
C THR A 315 -6.81 -13.49 8.75
N GLY A 316 -6.64 -14.79 8.46
CA GLY A 316 -5.41 -15.50 8.78
C GLY A 316 -4.23 -15.06 7.94
N SER A 317 -4.45 -14.76 6.65
CA SER A 317 -3.44 -14.19 5.76
C SER A 317 -2.98 -12.80 6.23
N SER A 318 -3.92 -11.92 6.59
CA SER A 318 -3.60 -10.58 7.12
C SER A 318 -2.69 -10.64 8.36
N GLU A 319 -3.05 -11.49 9.33
CA GLU A 319 -2.27 -11.70 10.55
C GLU A 319 -0.90 -12.34 10.24
N ALA A 320 -0.85 -13.32 9.33
CA ALA A 320 0.40 -13.95 8.91
C ALA A 320 1.35 -12.97 8.22
N ILE A 321 0.86 -12.11 7.32
CA ILE A 321 1.64 -11.04 6.68
C ILE A 321 2.18 -10.08 7.73
N SER A 322 1.35 -9.69 8.70
CA SER A 322 1.73 -8.78 9.79
C SER A 322 2.86 -9.35 10.65
N ARG A 323 2.72 -10.61 11.11
CA ARG A 323 3.76 -11.31 11.90
C ARG A 323 5.04 -11.51 11.12
N LEU A 324 4.92 -11.91 9.86
CA LEU A 324 6.08 -12.14 9.00
C LEU A 324 6.83 -10.84 8.71
N SER A 325 6.12 -9.74 8.47
CA SER A 325 6.71 -8.41 8.26
C SER A 325 7.42 -7.92 9.52
N SER A 326 6.82 -8.11 10.69
CA SER A 326 7.41 -7.72 11.98
C SER A 326 8.71 -8.46 12.31
N ARG A 327 8.85 -9.70 11.81
CA ARG A 327 10.04 -10.55 12.02
C ARG A 327 11.02 -10.50 10.87
N TRP A 328 10.77 -9.73 9.83
CA TRP A 328 11.49 -9.84 8.56
C TRP A 328 13.00 -9.64 8.72
N GLU A 329 13.40 -8.65 9.52
CA GLU A 329 14.81 -8.35 9.81
C GLU A 329 15.50 -9.44 10.66
N ASP A 330 14.74 -10.19 11.45
CA ASP A 330 15.24 -11.26 12.31
C ASP A 330 15.40 -12.61 11.57
N LEU A 331 14.86 -12.73 10.36
CA LEU A 331 14.94 -13.97 9.59
C LEU A 331 16.37 -14.25 9.13
N THR A 332 16.79 -15.51 9.27
CA THR A 332 18.10 -15.92 8.76
C THR A 332 18.15 -15.91 7.24
N ARG A 333 19.33 -15.77 6.64
CA ARG A 333 19.52 -15.87 5.17
C ARG A 333 18.96 -17.15 4.54
N ARG A 334 18.81 -18.22 5.33
CA ARG A 334 18.22 -19.49 4.86
C ARG A 334 16.69 -19.47 4.87
N GLN A 335 16.08 -18.68 5.74
CA GLN A 335 14.62 -18.55 5.87
C GLN A 335 14.04 -17.49 4.91
N LEU A 336 14.81 -16.46 4.53
CA LEU A 336 14.34 -15.40 3.63
C LEU A 336 13.76 -15.90 2.29
N PRO A 337 14.33 -16.91 1.61
CA PRO A 337 13.72 -17.46 0.39
C PRO A 337 12.37 -18.11 0.66
N ASP A 338 12.24 -18.89 1.75
CA ASP A 338 10.99 -19.54 2.10
C ASP A 338 9.94 -18.52 2.55
N ALA A 339 10.34 -17.48 3.30
CA ALA A 339 9.48 -16.37 3.70
C ALA A 339 8.96 -15.58 2.49
N THR A 340 9.84 -15.26 1.53
CA THR A 340 9.45 -14.64 0.26
C THR A 340 8.45 -15.51 -0.50
N ARG A 341 8.69 -16.83 -0.56
CA ARG A 341 7.78 -17.79 -1.20
C ARG A 341 6.42 -17.87 -0.52
N LEU A 342 6.38 -17.76 0.81
CA LEU A 342 5.16 -17.79 1.62
C LEU A 342 4.35 -16.50 1.54
N LEU A 343 5.00 -15.33 1.42
CA LEU A 343 4.31 -14.04 1.29
C LEU A 343 3.33 -14.01 0.10
N ARG A 344 3.69 -14.66 -1.00
CA ARG A 344 2.86 -14.66 -2.23
C ARG A 344 1.45 -15.23 -2.01
N PRO A 345 1.29 -16.50 -1.60
CA PRO A 345 -0.05 -17.06 -1.39
C PRO A 345 -0.83 -16.31 -0.31
N LEU A 346 -0.16 -15.72 0.70
CA LEU A 346 -0.82 -14.91 1.72
C LEU A 346 -1.41 -13.62 1.14
N TRP A 347 -0.62 -12.88 0.35
CA TRP A 347 -1.10 -11.66 -0.32
C TRP A 347 -2.22 -11.94 -1.32
N LEU A 348 -2.13 -13.06 -2.04
CA LEU A 348 -3.17 -13.50 -2.97
C LEU A 348 -4.47 -13.83 -2.23
N THR A 349 -4.40 -14.65 -1.18
CA THR A 349 -5.56 -15.01 -0.35
C THR A 349 -6.20 -13.78 0.28
N PHE A 350 -5.39 -12.85 0.79
CA PHE A 350 -5.89 -11.58 1.31
C PHE A 350 -6.61 -10.76 0.22
N HIS A 351 -6.01 -10.65 -0.96
CA HIS A 351 -6.57 -9.92 -2.11
C HIS A 351 -7.91 -10.52 -2.62
N ASP A 352 -7.97 -11.84 -2.76
CA ASP A 352 -9.13 -12.56 -3.30
C ASP A 352 -10.28 -12.67 -2.31
N SER A 353 -10.00 -12.46 -1.02
CA SER A 353 -11.02 -12.47 0.02
C SER A 353 -11.81 -11.15 0.07
N ASP A 354 -13.09 -11.22 0.47
CA ASP A 354 -13.88 -10.04 0.85
C ASP A 354 -13.30 -9.32 2.11
N ALA A 355 -12.16 -9.78 2.64
CA ALA A 355 -11.38 -9.10 3.68
C ALA A 355 -10.68 -7.83 3.16
N ALA A 356 -11.03 -7.32 1.98
CA ALA A 356 -10.76 -5.95 1.57
C ALA A 356 -11.39 -4.89 2.51
N SER A 357 -12.06 -5.26 3.59
CA SER A 357 -12.42 -4.37 4.71
C SER A 357 -11.48 -4.51 5.92
N GLU A 358 -10.67 -5.56 5.99
CA GLU A 358 -9.73 -5.83 7.06
C GLU A 358 -8.39 -5.13 6.82
N GLN A 359 -7.76 -4.67 7.89
CA GLN A 359 -6.47 -4.00 7.85
C GLN A 359 -5.37 -5.01 8.20
N ILE A 360 -4.24 -4.92 7.48
CA ILE A 360 -2.99 -5.57 7.89
C ILE A 360 -2.44 -4.74 9.04
N ASP A 361 -2.78 -5.15 10.25
CA ASP A 361 -2.41 -4.46 11.48
C ASP A 361 -0.97 -4.86 11.86
N CYS A 362 0.02 -4.12 11.36
CA CYS A 362 1.39 -4.17 11.89
C CYS A 362 1.40 -3.54 13.29
N ARG A 363 0.81 -4.25 14.26
CA ARG A 363 0.30 -3.69 15.50
C ARG A 363 1.34 -3.44 16.59
N TYR A 364 2.64 -3.57 16.32
CA TYR A 364 3.59 -3.70 17.43
C TYR A 364 4.65 -2.63 17.55
N GLU A 365 5.11 -1.96 16.49
CA GLU A 365 6.14 -0.90 16.63
C GLU A 365 5.98 0.20 15.56
N GLU A 366 6.06 1.47 15.97
CA GLU A 366 6.19 2.60 15.04
C GLU A 366 7.41 2.37 14.14
N GLY A 367 7.19 2.24 12.82
CA GLY A 367 8.26 2.15 11.82
C GLY A 367 8.50 0.77 11.20
N GLN A 368 7.68 -0.24 11.48
CA GLN A 368 7.74 -1.52 10.75
C GLN A 368 6.94 -1.43 9.45
N SER A 369 7.57 -1.85 8.35
CA SER A 369 6.95 -1.78 7.03
C SER A 369 6.48 -3.16 6.56
N VAL A 370 5.31 -3.19 5.92
CA VAL A 370 4.73 -4.41 5.39
C VAL A 370 5.58 -4.91 4.23
N MET A 371 5.87 -6.21 4.18
CA MET A 371 6.67 -6.78 3.10
C MET A 371 5.81 -7.32 1.96
N PHE A 372 6.16 -6.95 0.73
CA PHE A 372 5.55 -7.46 -0.50
C PHE A 372 6.50 -8.38 -1.26
N PRO A 373 6.06 -9.57 -1.70
CA PRO A 373 6.90 -10.51 -2.42
C PRO A 373 7.18 -10.04 -3.85
N MET A 374 8.47 -10.08 -4.21
CA MET A 374 8.98 -9.97 -5.58
C MET A 374 9.50 -11.35 -6.02
N ALA A 375 10.01 -11.47 -7.26
CA ALA A 375 10.40 -12.77 -7.82
C ALA A 375 11.38 -13.57 -6.96
N ASP A 376 12.50 -12.94 -6.61
CA ASP A 376 13.58 -13.56 -5.83
C ASP A 376 13.84 -12.84 -4.50
N SER A 377 12.97 -11.89 -4.11
CA SER A 377 13.16 -11.03 -2.94
C SER A 377 11.82 -10.50 -2.42
N ALA A 378 11.82 -9.73 -1.34
CA ALA A 378 10.67 -8.93 -0.94
C ALA A 378 11.06 -7.47 -0.80
N VAL A 379 10.12 -6.59 -1.07
CA VAL A 379 10.28 -5.14 -0.98
C VAL A 379 9.30 -4.59 0.05
N SER A 380 9.70 -3.52 0.73
CA SER A 380 8.81 -2.83 1.64
C SER A 380 7.67 -2.15 0.88
N VAL A 381 6.42 -2.35 1.28
CA VAL A 381 5.24 -1.77 0.61
C VAL A 381 5.29 -0.25 0.61
N ASP A 382 5.78 0.38 1.66
CA ASP A 382 5.90 1.85 1.75
C ASP A 382 6.90 2.47 0.77
N SER A 383 7.77 1.64 0.19
CA SER A 383 8.75 2.00 -0.83
C SER A 383 8.27 1.70 -2.25
N ILE A 384 7.06 1.14 -2.40
CA ILE A 384 6.44 0.84 -3.69
C ILE A 384 5.72 2.09 -4.21
N VAL A 385 6.01 2.45 -5.45
CA VAL A 385 5.23 3.40 -6.24
C VAL A 385 4.56 2.65 -7.38
N ILE A 386 3.23 2.69 -7.41
CA ILE A 386 2.41 2.06 -8.43
C ILE A 386 2.08 3.10 -9.49
N CYS A 387 2.57 2.90 -10.71
CA CYS A 387 2.28 3.78 -11.84
C CYS A 387 1.43 3.10 -12.91
N PRO A 388 0.52 3.83 -13.59
CA PRO A 388 -0.15 3.34 -14.80
C PRO A 388 0.84 3.03 -15.92
N GLU A 389 0.46 2.10 -16.80
CA GLU A 389 1.26 1.78 -17.99
C GLU A 389 1.45 2.96 -18.97
N ALA A 390 0.59 3.99 -18.88
CA ALA A 390 0.64 5.16 -19.76
C ALA A 390 1.44 6.33 -19.18
N SER A 391 1.84 6.30 -17.90
CA SER A 391 2.54 7.42 -17.25
C SER A 391 4.01 7.49 -17.66
N GLY A 392 4.56 8.70 -17.71
CA GLY A 392 5.99 8.98 -17.90
C GLY A 392 6.89 8.28 -16.87
N LEU A 393 6.39 8.01 -15.65
CA LEU A 393 7.13 7.26 -14.62
C LEU A 393 7.49 5.83 -15.05
N ARG A 394 6.83 5.30 -16.09
CA ARG A 394 7.15 4.00 -16.67
C ARG A 394 8.61 3.89 -17.11
N HIS A 395 9.27 5.01 -17.46
CA HIS A 395 10.70 5.03 -17.80
C HIS A 395 11.58 4.47 -16.66
N PHE A 396 11.13 4.60 -15.41
CA PHE A 396 11.88 4.22 -14.21
C PHE A 396 11.45 2.88 -13.62
N VAL A 397 10.55 2.12 -14.28
CA VAL A 397 10.15 0.79 -13.82
C VAL A 397 11.37 -0.11 -13.63
N GLY A 398 11.42 -0.81 -12.48
CA GLY A 398 12.57 -1.63 -12.08
C GLY A 398 13.72 -0.83 -11.44
N ARG A 399 13.56 0.49 -11.28
CA ARG A 399 14.44 1.35 -10.47
C ARG A 399 13.66 1.84 -9.23
N ALA A 400 14.36 2.01 -8.11
CA ALA A 400 13.88 2.71 -6.91
C ALA A 400 12.46 2.36 -6.38
N GLY A 401 11.98 1.14 -6.58
CA GLY A 401 10.65 0.72 -6.09
C GLY A 401 9.47 1.14 -6.98
N ILE A 402 9.70 1.51 -8.24
CA ILE A 402 8.64 1.86 -9.20
C ILE A 402 8.18 0.61 -9.96
N PHE A 403 6.87 0.38 -9.97
CA PHE A 403 6.26 -0.76 -10.62
C PHE A 403 4.93 -0.41 -11.28
N THR A 404 4.61 -1.09 -12.38
CA THR A 404 3.21 -1.19 -12.83
C THR A 404 2.51 -2.36 -12.15
N ILE A 405 1.17 -2.34 -12.11
CA ILE A 405 0.38 -3.50 -11.65
C ILE A 405 0.74 -4.75 -12.47
N THR A 406 0.96 -4.57 -13.77
CA THR A 406 1.38 -5.65 -14.67
C THR A 406 2.76 -6.20 -14.29
N ASP A 407 3.72 -5.37 -13.92
CA ASP A 407 5.06 -5.82 -13.49
C ASP A 407 5.01 -6.61 -12.17
N LEU A 408 4.21 -6.13 -11.21
CA LEU A 408 3.96 -6.86 -9.95
C LEU A 408 3.30 -8.23 -10.22
N ALA A 409 2.50 -8.34 -11.28
CA ALA A 409 1.86 -9.58 -11.69
C ALA A 409 2.77 -10.51 -12.53
N HIS A 410 3.60 -9.97 -13.43
CA HIS A 410 4.31 -10.72 -14.48
C HIS A 410 5.72 -11.19 -14.10
N GLN A 411 6.35 -10.67 -13.05
CA GLN A 411 7.72 -11.08 -12.69
C GLN A 411 7.85 -12.53 -12.19
N ASN A 412 6.84 -13.40 -12.37
CA ASN A 412 6.70 -14.60 -11.55
C ASN A 412 6.20 -15.90 -12.20
N ASP A 413 6.33 -16.04 -13.53
CA ASP A 413 6.23 -17.27 -14.35
C ASP A 413 4.96 -18.17 -14.21
N GLU A 414 4.09 -17.92 -13.23
CA GLU A 414 2.74 -18.45 -13.13
C GLU A 414 1.80 -17.28 -12.78
N ASP A 415 0.80 -17.09 -13.64
CA ASP A 415 -0.07 -15.92 -13.70
C ASP A 415 -0.71 -15.59 -12.33
N PHE A 416 -0.22 -14.55 -11.67
CA PHE A 416 -1.07 -13.72 -10.85
C PHE A 416 -2.15 -13.15 -11.79
N GLU A 417 -3.35 -13.73 -11.81
CA GLU A 417 -4.51 -13.19 -12.55
C GLU A 417 -5.03 -11.88 -11.91
N LEU A 418 -4.13 -10.94 -11.62
CA LEU A 418 -4.36 -9.65 -10.96
C LEU A 418 -4.96 -8.60 -11.89
N HIS A 419 -5.69 -9.00 -12.93
CA HIS A 419 -6.27 -8.07 -13.91
C HIS A 419 -7.45 -7.24 -13.37
N ARG A 420 -7.55 -7.05 -12.05
CA ARG A 420 -8.47 -6.12 -11.39
C ARG A 420 -7.80 -5.36 -10.24
N SER A 421 -8.27 -4.13 -10.07
CA SER A 421 -7.82 -3.07 -9.15
C SER A 421 -7.66 -3.36 -7.63
N PRO A 422 -8.17 -4.46 -7.00
CA PRO A 422 -8.11 -4.55 -5.54
C PRO A 422 -6.69 -4.67 -4.95
N LEU A 423 -5.67 -5.06 -5.73
CA LEU A 423 -4.30 -5.13 -5.23
C LEU A 423 -3.70 -3.73 -5.08
N SER A 424 -3.95 -2.82 -6.04
CA SER A 424 -3.51 -1.42 -5.91
C SER A 424 -4.10 -0.78 -4.65
N LEU A 425 -5.39 -1.05 -4.39
CA LEU A 425 -6.07 -0.58 -3.17
C LEU A 425 -5.47 -1.19 -1.90
N ALA A 426 -5.19 -2.51 -1.91
CA ALA A 426 -4.57 -3.19 -0.79
C ALA A 426 -3.16 -2.65 -0.51
N LEU A 427 -2.33 -2.47 -1.54
CA LEU A 427 -0.98 -1.90 -1.41
C LEU A 427 -1.02 -0.43 -0.95
N SER A 428 -1.90 0.39 -1.52
CA SER A 428 -2.06 1.79 -1.15
C SER A 428 -2.43 1.96 0.33
N ARG A 429 -3.33 1.11 0.84
CA ARG A 429 -3.67 1.09 2.27
C ARG A 429 -2.50 0.70 3.19
N ASN A 430 -1.55 -0.05 2.66
CA ASN A 430 -0.35 -0.49 3.37
C ASN A 430 0.86 0.42 3.11
N GLY A 431 0.64 1.60 2.53
CA GLY A 431 1.64 2.65 2.40
C GLY A 431 2.28 2.81 1.01
N ALA A 432 1.93 1.97 0.03
CA ALA A 432 2.38 2.18 -1.34
C ALA A 432 1.78 3.48 -1.92
N LEU A 433 2.56 4.19 -2.72
CA LEU A 433 2.09 5.40 -3.39
C LEU A 433 1.39 5.01 -4.69
N ASP A 434 0.09 5.27 -4.81
CA ASP A 434 -0.64 5.10 -6.07
C ASP A 434 -0.54 6.39 -6.88
N TRP A 435 0.33 6.41 -7.88
CA TRP A 435 0.65 7.62 -8.63
C TRP A 435 -0.56 8.18 -9.39
N LYS A 436 -1.44 7.29 -9.87
CA LYS A 436 -2.66 7.68 -10.57
C LYS A 436 -3.63 8.41 -9.64
N ARG A 437 -3.71 7.95 -8.40
CA ARG A 437 -4.59 8.57 -7.40
C ARG A 437 -4.13 9.98 -7.03
N LEU A 438 -2.82 10.22 -6.97
CA LEU A 438 -2.27 11.57 -6.74
C LEU A 438 -2.61 12.55 -7.87
N GLU A 439 -2.60 12.08 -9.12
CA GLU A 439 -3.04 12.84 -10.29
C GLU A 439 -4.50 13.29 -10.12
N ASP A 440 -5.38 12.37 -9.71
CA ASP A 440 -6.81 12.61 -9.53
C ASP A 440 -7.13 13.53 -8.32
N GLU A 441 -6.38 13.44 -7.21
CA GLU A 441 -6.65 14.18 -5.95
C GLU A 441 -6.07 15.61 -5.95
N GLY A 442 -4.95 15.85 -6.64
CA GLY A 442 -4.33 17.17 -6.74
C GLY A 442 -3.50 17.60 -5.51
N TYR A 443 -2.62 18.58 -5.69
CA TYR A 443 -1.65 19.00 -4.65
C TYR A 443 -2.27 19.43 -3.31
N SER A 444 -3.42 20.12 -3.34
CA SER A 444 -4.02 20.68 -2.13
C SER A 444 -4.48 19.63 -1.12
N GLU A 445 -4.61 18.38 -1.57
CA GLU A 445 -5.03 17.25 -0.75
C GLU A 445 -3.84 16.38 -0.30
N LEU A 446 -2.63 16.65 -0.79
CA LEU A 446 -1.43 15.89 -0.44
C LEU A 446 -0.90 16.25 0.94
N SER A 447 -0.57 15.21 1.70
CA SER A 447 0.10 15.29 3.00
C SER A 447 1.59 15.62 2.85
N GLU A 448 2.19 16.20 3.90
CA GLU A 448 3.65 16.40 3.97
C GLU A 448 4.43 15.08 3.79
N GLY A 449 3.84 13.96 4.21
CA GLY A 449 4.42 12.62 4.04
C GLY A 449 4.51 12.18 2.59
N GLU A 450 3.48 12.45 1.77
CA GLU A 450 3.48 12.12 0.34
C GLU A 450 4.51 12.95 -0.43
N LEU A 451 4.60 14.25 -0.13
CA LEU A 451 5.62 15.13 -0.73
C LEU A 451 7.04 14.69 -0.33
N ALA A 452 7.25 14.29 0.92
CA ALA A 452 8.52 13.74 1.37
C ALA A 452 8.87 12.43 0.64
N LYS A 453 7.89 11.55 0.40
CA LYS A 453 8.07 10.31 -0.38
C LYS A 453 8.45 10.58 -1.82
N ILE A 454 7.85 11.58 -2.48
CA ILE A 454 8.24 11.97 -3.85
C ILE A 454 9.70 12.47 -3.86
N GLY A 455 10.09 13.24 -2.84
CA GLY A 455 11.49 13.63 -2.63
C GLY A 455 12.44 12.44 -2.43
N GLN A 456 12.05 11.45 -1.63
CA GLN A 456 12.82 10.22 -1.44
C GLN A 456 12.91 9.39 -2.72
N LEU A 457 11.84 9.33 -3.53
CA LEU A 457 11.84 8.63 -4.81
C LEU A 457 12.89 9.22 -5.75
N LYS A 458 12.93 10.56 -5.84
CA LYS A 458 13.96 11.28 -6.60
C LYS A 458 15.36 10.89 -6.14
N ASP A 459 15.60 10.85 -4.83
CA ASP A 459 16.91 10.49 -4.27
C ASP A 459 17.25 9.01 -4.52
N ASN A 460 16.30 8.10 -4.39
CA ASN A 460 16.46 6.67 -4.66
C ASN A 460 16.72 6.35 -6.15
N LEU A 461 16.25 7.22 -7.04
CA LEU A 461 16.56 7.16 -8.47
C LEU A 461 17.91 7.83 -8.81
N GLU A 462 18.65 8.30 -7.82
CA GLU A 462 19.92 9.04 -7.97
C GLU A 462 19.74 10.36 -8.75
N LEU A 463 18.52 10.90 -8.81
CA LEU A 463 18.20 12.17 -9.48
C LEU A 463 18.48 13.40 -8.61
N GLY A 464 18.99 13.22 -7.39
CA GLY A 464 19.42 14.31 -6.51
C GLY A 464 20.91 14.68 -6.65
N GLU A 465 21.71 13.88 -7.34
CA GLU A 465 23.17 14.01 -7.39
C GLU A 465 23.67 14.89 -8.55
N GLN A 466 24.93 15.36 -8.46
CA GLN A 466 25.56 16.08 -9.58
C GLN A 466 25.88 15.11 -10.72
N GLY A 467 25.47 15.43 -11.95
CA GLY A 467 25.82 14.64 -13.15
C GLY A 467 24.72 13.73 -13.70
N ILE A 468 23.46 14.01 -13.38
CA ILE A 468 22.27 13.33 -13.93
C ILE A 468 22.27 13.45 -15.46
N SER A 469 21.87 12.37 -16.14
CA SER A 469 21.73 12.39 -17.59
C SER A 469 20.57 13.30 -18.01
N GLU A 470 20.72 14.00 -19.14
CA GLU A 470 19.63 14.84 -19.67
C GLU A 470 18.39 13.98 -19.98
N GLU A 471 18.56 12.71 -20.38
CA GLU A 471 17.48 11.76 -20.64
C GLU A 471 16.67 11.44 -19.37
N ASP A 472 17.33 11.07 -18.27
CA ASP A 472 16.63 10.78 -17.00
C ASP A 472 15.98 12.05 -16.42
N GLY A 473 16.64 13.19 -16.56
CA GLY A 473 16.08 14.49 -16.16
C GLY A 473 14.80 14.82 -16.92
N PHE A 474 14.79 14.66 -18.24
CA PHE A 474 13.60 14.90 -19.05
C PHE A 474 12.48 13.89 -18.78
N ALA A 475 12.79 12.60 -18.66
CA ALA A 475 11.78 11.59 -18.30
C ALA A 475 11.15 11.89 -16.92
N TRP A 476 11.93 12.39 -15.96
CA TRP A 476 11.41 12.85 -14.69
C TRP A 476 10.53 14.10 -14.85
N ALA A 477 10.93 15.07 -15.66
CA ALA A 477 10.09 16.24 -15.98
C ALA A 477 8.76 15.85 -16.59
N ASP A 478 8.75 14.96 -17.60
CA ASP A 478 7.53 14.45 -18.24
C ASP A 478 6.56 13.93 -17.17
N SER A 479 7.09 13.09 -16.26
CA SER A 479 6.32 12.48 -15.18
C SER A 479 5.74 13.49 -14.18
N MET A 480 6.50 14.53 -13.84
CA MET A 480 6.02 15.57 -12.92
C MET A 480 5.03 16.52 -13.61
N MET A 481 5.23 16.82 -14.90
CA MET A 481 4.39 17.77 -15.65
C MET A 481 3.08 17.16 -16.15
N GLU A 482 2.97 15.83 -16.21
CA GLU A 482 1.68 15.13 -16.28
C GLU A 482 0.74 15.53 -15.13
N MET A 483 1.27 15.98 -13.99
CA MET A 483 0.48 16.42 -12.85
C MET A 483 0.08 17.89 -13.02
N ASP A 484 -1.19 18.19 -13.26
CA ASP A 484 -1.72 19.56 -13.43
C ASP A 484 -1.37 20.55 -12.29
N TRP A 485 -0.91 20.04 -11.15
CA TRP A 485 -0.59 20.80 -9.94
C TRP A 485 0.90 20.91 -9.62
N TRP A 486 1.80 20.49 -10.53
CA TRP A 486 3.25 20.48 -10.32
C TRP A 486 3.85 21.86 -9.91
N TYR A 487 3.12 22.95 -10.15
CA TYR A 487 3.48 24.33 -9.83
C TYR A 487 2.44 25.03 -8.95
N SER A 488 2.89 25.94 -8.08
CA SER A 488 2.01 26.76 -7.24
C SER A 488 2.40 28.24 -7.29
N GLY A 489 1.59 29.05 -7.98
CA GLY A 489 1.74 30.51 -8.02
C GLY A 489 1.60 31.19 -6.65
N GLN A 490 0.85 30.58 -5.71
CA GLN A 490 0.77 31.09 -4.34
C GLN A 490 2.09 30.95 -3.57
N LEU A 491 2.85 29.88 -3.85
CA LEU A 491 4.13 29.62 -3.19
C LEU A 491 5.33 30.21 -3.94
N GLY A 492 5.15 30.63 -5.20
CA GLY A 492 6.20 31.20 -6.04
C GLY A 492 7.31 30.19 -6.36
N ARG A 493 6.94 28.92 -6.52
CA ARG A 493 7.86 27.80 -6.77
C ARG A 493 7.13 26.58 -7.33
N SER A 494 7.90 25.64 -7.88
CA SER A 494 7.40 24.30 -8.14
C SER A 494 7.01 23.61 -6.83
N VAL A 495 5.99 22.76 -6.93
CA VAL A 495 5.53 21.89 -5.86
C VAL A 495 6.30 20.57 -5.89
N LEU A 496 6.55 20.07 -7.09
CA LEU A 496 7.30 18.86 -7.35
C LEU A 496 8.75 19.20 -7.74
N PRO A 497 9.73 18.32 -7.44
CA PRO A 497 11.10 18.49 -7.91
C PRO A 497 11.14 18.46 -9.44
N ILE A 498 11.69 19.48 -10.10
CA ILE A 498 11.83 19.52 -11.56
C ILE A 498 13.30 19.69 -11.95
N PRO A 499 13.74 19.20 -13.12
CA PRO A 499 15.11 19.39 -13.58
C PRO A 499 15.37 20.84 -13.99
N TYR A 500 16.46 21.42 -13.51
CA TYR A 500 17.00 22.69 -14.03
C TYR A 500 18.52 22.72 -13.87
N TRP A 501 19.19 23.54 -14.66
CA TRP A 501 20.64 23.71 -14.59
C TRP A 501 21.00 24.64 -13.43
N ARG A 502 22.05 24.31 -12.69
CA ARG A 502 22.66 25.17 -11.67
C ARG A 502 24.17 24.96 -11.67
N GLY A 503 24.96 26.02 -11.81
CA GLY A 503 26.42 25.92 -11.78
C GLY A 503 27.04 25.08 -12.91
N GLY A 504 26.32 24.90 -14.02
CA GLY A 504 26.75 24.08 -15.16
C GLY A 504 26.27 22.62 -15.14
N GLU A 505 25.65 22.18 -14.05
CA GLU A 505 25.18 20.82 -13.80
C GLU A 505 23.65 20.76 -13.74
N LEU A 506 23.08 19.64 -14.17
CA LEU A 506 21.63 19.40 -14.11
C LEU A 506 21.30 18.93 -12.70
N VAL A 507 20.32 19.56 -12.07
CA VAL A 507 19.82 19.17 -10.76
C VAL A 507 18.31 18.98 -10.84
N VAL A 508 17.77 18.01 -10.10
CA VAL A 508 16.32 17.87 -9.93
C VAL A 508 15.96 18.33 -8.53
N ASP A 509 15.23 19.44 -8.42
CA ASP A 509 14.89 20.05 -7.13
C ASP A 509 13.69 20.99 -7.26
N ILE A 510 13.20 21.50 -6.13
CA ILE A 510 12.16 22.52 -6.11
C ILE A 510 12.71 23.82 -6.71
N ALA A 511 12.20 24.20 -7.88
CA ALA A 511 12.62 25.38 -8.61
C ALA A 511 11.83 26.62 -8.14
N ARG A 512 12.53 27.74 -7.94
CA ARG A 512 11.91 29.00 -7.53
C ARG A 512 11.81 29.95 -8.71
N ASP A 513 10.65 30.58 -8.82
CA ASP A 513 10.21 31.35 -9.97
C ASP A 513 11.13 32.53 -10.33
N ASN A 514 11.67 33.19 -9.31
CA ASN A 514 12.52 34.38 -9.48
C ASN A 514 14.01 34.05 -9.62
N GLU A 515 14.38 32.76 -9.51
CA GLU A 515 15.78 32.33 -9.54
C GLU A 515 16.12 31.54 -10.81
N VAL A 516 15.11 30.99 -11.51
CA VAL A 516 15.28 30.07 -12.63
C VAL A 516 14.66 30.64 -13.90
N TYR A 517 15.45 30.77 -14.96
CA TYR A 517 14.99 31.26 -16.26
C TYR A 517 14.56 30.10 -17.17
N PHE A 518 13.48 30.28 -17.91
CA PHE A 518 13.05 29.31 -18.93
C PHE A 518 13.79 29.54 -20.25
N ALA A 519 14.40 28.50 -20.80
CA ALA A 519 15.11 28.55 -22.09
C ALA A 519 14.45 27.59 -23.09
N PRO A 520 13.47 28.07 -23.89
CA PRO A 520 12.75 27.23 -24.84
C PRO A 520 13.66 26.72 -25.97
N THR A 521 13.36 25.52 -26.44
CA THR A 521 14.03 24.87 -27.56
C THR A 521 13.79 25.66 -28.84
N GLY A 522 14.83 25.88 -29.65
CA GLY A 522 14.72 26.70 -30.86
C GLY A 522 14.65 28.20 -30.59
N SER A 523 14.87 28.65 -29.34
CA SER A 523 15.00 30.07 -29.06
C SER A 523 16.13 30.70 -29.87
N ALA A 524 15.93 31.95 -30.27
CA ALA A 524 16.86 32.63 -31.13
C ALA A 524 18.21 32.96 -30.43
N HIS A 525 18.33 32.66 -29.14
CA HIS A 525 19.51 32.81 -28.30
C HIS A 525 20.00 31.48 -27.69
N GLU A 526 19.51 30.34 -28.19
CA GLU A 526 19.89 29.01 -27.75
C GLU A 526 21.41 28.78 -27.76
N ASP A 527 22.11 29.35 -28.75
CA ASP A 527 23.58 29.31 -28.87
C ASP A 527 24.31 29.94 -27.68
N LYS A 528 23.64 30.81 -26.90
CA LYS A 528 24.18 31.50 -25.73
C LYS A 528 23.84 30.81 -24.41
N VAL A 529 22.82 29.95 -24.39
CA VAL A 529 22.35 29.24 -23.17
C VAL A 529 23.50 28.48 -22.52
N GLY A 530 24.32 27.79 -23.32
CA GLY A 530 25.48 27.04 -22.82
C GLY A 530 26.55 27.90 -22.14
N ASP A 531 26.71 29.18 -22.50
CA ASP A 531 27.63 30.08 -21.81
C ASP A 531 27.08 30.51 -20.45
N PHE A 532 25.80 30.88 -20.39
CA PHE A 532 25.15 31.29 -19.15
C PHE A 532 25.00 30.14 -18.17
N ARG A 533 24.67 28.95 -18.65
CA ARG A 533 24.71 27.69 -17.88
C ARG A 533 26.07 27.50 -17.20
N ARG A 534 27.18 27.67 -17.94
CA ARG A 534 28.54 27.56 -17.38
C ARG A 534 28.89 28.66 -16.39
N MET A 535 28.34 29.86 -16.56
CA MET A 535 28.56 30.98 -15.64
C MET A 535 27.64 30.95 -14.41
N GLY A 536 26.80 29.92 -14.29
CA GLY A 536 25.99 29.66 -13.09
C GLY A 536 24.57 30.22 -13.14
N LEU A 537 24.07 30.66 -14.30
CA LEU A 537 22.66 31.02 -14.45
C LEU A 537 21.81 29.76 -14.28
N GLN A 538 20.75 29.86 -13.46
CA GLN A 538 19.83 28.75 -13.30
C GLN A 538 18.85 28.72 -14.47
N LEU A 539 18.81 27.59 -15.18
CA LEU A 539 18.08 27.49 -16.44
C LEU A 539 17.18 26.25 -16.45
N LEU A 540 15.89 26.47 -16.58
CA LEU A 540 14.91 25.44 -16.89
C LEU A 540 14.92 25.24 -18.41
N HIS A 541 15.45 24.10 -18.83
CA HIS A 541 15.45 23.68 -20.23
C HIS A 541 14.80 22.31 -20.27
N LEU A 542 13.73 22.17 -21.03
CA LEU A 542 12.87 20.98 -21.06
C LEU A 542 12.78 20.46 -22.49
N GLY A 543 12.31 19.23 -22.65
CA GLY A 543 11.96 18.72 -23.98
C GLY A 543 10.78 19.49 -24.60
N PRO A 544 10.66 19.52 -25.94
CA PRO A 544 9.60 20.28 -26.64
C PRO A 544 8.17 19.95 -26.22
N GLY A 545 7.91 18.74 -25.70
CA GLY A 545 6.58 18.31 -25.25
C GLY A 545 6.11 18.95 -23.94
N ASN A 546 7.05 19.51 -23.15
CA ASN A 546 6.77 20.05 -21.82
C ASN A 546 6.81 21.57 -21.75
N GLU A 547 7.27 22.23 -22.82
CA GLU A 547 7.39 23.68 -22.87
C GLU A 547 6.03 24.37 -22.74
N ASP A 548 4.98 23.78 -23.31
CA ASP A 548 3.61 24.27 -23.24
C ASP A 548 3.11 24.39 -21.79
N ALA A 549 3.51 23.46 -20.91
CA ALA A 549 3.15 23.50 -19.50
C ALA A 549 3.75 24.71 -18.78
N ILE A 550 4.96 25.15 -19.18
CA ILE A 550 5.59 26.37 -18.65
C ILE A 550 4.96 27.62 -19.25
N ILE A 551 4.74 27.61 -20.57
CA ILE A 551 4.18 28.76 -21.29
C ILE A 551 2.76 29.08 -20.80
N GLY A 552 1.98 28.05 -20.46
CA GLY A 552 0.61 28.16 -19.99
C GLY A 552 0.42 28.56 -18.52
N ILE A 553 1.49 28.78 -17.75
CA ILE A 553 1.39 29.16 -16.33
C ILE A 553 0.66 30.51 -16.20
N GLU A 554 -0.33 30.57 -15.30
CA GLU A 554 -1.07 31.79 -14.99
C GLU A 554 -0.13 32.88 -14.45
N ASP A 555 -0.36 34.14 -14.84
CA ASP A 555 0.47 35.31 -14.51
C ASP A 555 1.91 35.30 -15.06
N ARG A 556 2.29 34.31 -15.88
CA ARG A 556 3.56 34.34 -16.61
C ARG A 556 3.55 35.34 -17.76
N THR A 557 4.61 36.14 -17.86
CA THR A 557 4.96 36.89 -19.07
C THR A 557 6.38 36.52 -19.50
N ASN A 558 6.78 36.87 -20.73
CA ASN A 558 8.14 36.55 -21.16
C ASN A 558 9.21 37.36 -20.39
N GLN A 559 8.87 38.55 -19.88
CA GLN A 559 9.82 39.43 -19.20
C GLN A 559 9.81 39.24 -17.67
N GLU A 560 8.64 39.03 -17.07
CA GLU A 560 8.42 38.94 -15.63
C GLU A 560 7.47 37.77 -15.28
N GLY A 561 7.46 37.34 -14.02
CA GLY A 561 6.63 36.24 -13.54
C GLY A 561 7.40 34.92 -13.43
N PRO A 562 6.71 33.78 -13.26
CA PRO A 562 7.35 32.50 -13.05
C PRO A 562 8.11 32.00 -14.27
N PHE A 563 9.36 31.59 -14.05
CA PHE A 563 10.26 31.11 -15.09
C PHE A 563 10.35 32.08 -16.29
N PRO A 564 10.87 33.31 -16.09
CA PRO A 564 10.95 34.32 -17.13
C PRO A 564 11.80 33.82 -18.30
N ASP A 565 11.47 34.26 -19.51
CA ASP A 565 12.13 33.81 -20.73
C ASP A 565 13.58 34.30 -20.79
N PHE A 566 14.52 33.38 -21.00
CA PHE A 566 15.94 33.68 -21.11
C PHE A 566 16.25 34.62 -22.27
N GLY A 567 15.63 34.42 -23.43
CA GLY A 567 15.89 35.17 -24.64
C GLY A 567 15.43 36.62 -24.53
N GLU A 568 14.22 36.83 -24.03
CA GLU A 568 13.64 38.16 -23.85
C GLU A 568 14.32 38.98 -22.74
N ASN A 569 14.92 38.30 -21.75
CA ASN A 569 15.70 38.95 -20.68
C ASN A 569 17.18 39.14 -21.01
N LEU A 570 17.64 38.68 -22.17
CA LEU A 570 19.04 38.79 -22.57
C LEU A 570 19.39 40.20 -23.04
N GLN A 571 20.21 40.90 -22.25
CA GLN A 571 20.71 42.23 -22.60
C GLN A 571 22.16 42.17 -23.09
N GLN A 572 22.43 42.87 -24.19
CA GLN A 572 23.79 43.10 -24.67
C GLN A 572 24.25 44.52 -24.32
N GLN A 573 25.42 44.64 -23.70
CA GLN A 573 25.98 45.92 -23.30
C GLN A 573 27.46 46.04 -23.71
N ASN A 574 27.87 47.23 -24.14
CA ASN A 574 29.26 47.53 -24.46
C ASN A 574 30.04 48.01 -23.23
N ILE A 575 31.21 47.42 -22.98
CA ILE A 575 32.03 47.75 -21.82
C ILE A 575 32.95 48.95 -22.14
N GLY A 576 32.84 50.02 -21.35
CA GLY A 576 33.83 51.10 -21.31
C GLY A 576 33.84 52.04 -22.52
N LEU A 577 32.76 52.04 -23.30
CA LEU A 577 32.58 52.85 -24.50
C LEU A 577 31.50 53.91 -24.24
N SER A 578 31.91 55.19 -24.15
CA SER A 578 30.99 56.32 -24.00
C SER A 578 30.68 56.97 -25.35
N SER A 579 29.65 57.82 -25.41
CA SER A 579 29.30 58.56 -26.63
C SER A 579 30.42 59.47 -27.14
N THR A 580 31.31 59.96 -26.27
CA THR A 580 32.46 60.78 -26.69
C THR A 580 33.63 59.95 -27.24
N ASP A 581 33.55 58.62 -27.18
CA ASP A 581 34.58 57.71 -27.69
C ASP A 581 34.28 57.19 -29.11
N ARG A 582 33.16 57.65 -29.69
CA ARG A 582 32.63 57.22 -30.98
C ARG A 582 32.58 58.43 -31.93
N ASP A 583 33.10 58.25 -33.13
CA ASP A 583 32.98 59.23 -34.22
C ASP A 583 31.87 58.76 -35.19
N ALA A 584 30.95 59.66 -35.57
CA ALA A 584 29.90 59.33 -36.52
C ALA A 584 30.49 58.91 -37.88
N PHE A 585 29.92 57.87 -38.46
CA PHE A 585 30.32 57.29 -39.74
C PHE A 585 29.12 57.09 -40.68
N PRO A 586 28.65 58.17 -41.32
CA PRO A 586 27.52 58.15 -42.26
C PRO A 586 27.63 57.14 -43.42
N PRO A 587 28.81 56.86 -44.01
CA PRO A 587 28.91 55.96 -45.17
C PRO A 587 28.39 54.54 -44.93
N LEU A 588 28.30 54.07 -43.67
CA LEU A 588 27.65 52.80 -43.37
C LEU A 588 26.14 52.86 -43.60
N ALA A 589 25.47 53.91 -43.13
CA ALA A 589 24.04 54.11 -43.32
C ALA A 589 23.72 54.31 -44.81
N ASP A 590 24.52 55.12 -45.50
CA ASP A 590 24.37 55.37 -46.94
C ASP A 590 24.48 54.05 -47.75
N TYR A 591 25.49 53.22 -47.42
CA TYR A 591 25.66 51.91 -48.06
C TYR A 591 24.50 50.93 -47.79
N MET A 592 23.93 50.96 -46.58
CA MET A 592 22.76 50.14 -46.26
C MET A 592 21.49 50.63 -46.99
N GLY A 593 21.36 51.94 -47.22
CA GLY A 593 20.32 52.52 -48.08
C GLY A 593 20.49 52.14 -49.56
N ASP A 594 21.72 52.10 -50.06
CA ASP A 594 22.02 51.62 -51.41
C ASP A 594 21.66 50.13 -51.56
N LEU A 595 21.95 49.31 -50.54
CA LEU A 595 21.53 47.90 -50.50
C LEU A 595 20.01 47.75 -50.46
N LEU A 596 19.32 48.56 -49.66
CA LEU A 596 17.86 48.57 -49.61
C LEU A 596 17.29 48.86 -51.00
N THR A 597 17.82 49.86 -51.70
CA THR A 597 17.38 50.22 -53.05
C THR A 597 17.58 49.07 -54.02
N ALA A 598 18.75 48.41 -53.96
CA ALA A 598 19.04 47.25 -54.80
C ALA A 598 18.10 46.07 -54.53
N ILE A 599 17.72 45.84 -53.28
CA ILE A 599 16.87 44.71 -52.89
C ILE A 599 15.38 45.03 -53.08
N GLN A 600 14.96 46.28 -52.83
CA GLN A 600 13.58 46.73 -52.89
C GLN A 600 12.95 46.44 -54.25
N HIS A 601 13.68 46.53 -55.35
CA HIS A 601 13.18 46.21 -56.69
C HIS A 601 12.64 44.78 -56.83
N ARG A 602 13.19 43.81 -56.09
CA ARG A 602 12.68 42.42 -56.04
C ARG A 602 11.36 42.30 -55.28
N PHE A 603 11.10 43.22 -54.36
CA PHE A 603 9.98 43.18 -53.41
C PHE A 603 8.89 44.23 -53.70
N GLU A 604 9.19 45.24 -54.52
CA GLU A 604 8.38 46.45 -54.76
C GLU A 604 7.02 46.16 -55.39
N GLN A 605 6.91 45.10 -56.18
CA GLN A 605 5.67 44.72 -56.86
C GLN A 605 4.85 43.66 -56.10
N ALA A 606 5.43 43.03 -55.06
CA ALA A 606 4.85 41.85 -54.42
C ALA A 606 4.43 42.07 -52.96
N ILE A 607 4.91 43.13 -52.30
CA ILE A 607 4.56 43.45 -50.92
C ILE A 607 3.46 44.53 -50.88
N GLU A 608 2.24 44.17 -50.50
CA GLU A 608 1.18 45.14 -50.18
C GLU A 608 1.44 45.76 -48.79
N GLY A 609 1.49 47.09 -48.66
CA GLY A 609 1.67 47.80 -47.37
C GLY A 609 3.09 48.34 -47.12
N VAL A 610 3.41 48.66 -45.85
CA VAL A 610 4.75 49.16 -45.44
C VAL A 610 5.79 48.04 -45.61
N ASN A 611 6.91 48.32 -46.27
CA ASN A 611 7.95 47.34 -46.55
C ASN A 611 8.77 47.04 -45.27
N PRO A 612 8.84 45.78 -44.81
CA PRO A 612 9.56 45.41 -43.58
C PRO A 612 11.07 45.61 -43.65
N LEU A 613 11.63 45.84 -44.84
CA LEU A 613 13.07 46.08 -45.05
C LEU A 613 13.48 47.55 -44.96
N LEU A 614 12.53 48.50 -44.79
CA LEU A 614 12.81 49.94 -44.81
C LEU A 614 13.84 50.40 -43.76
N PHE A 615 13.95 49.70 -42.63
CA PHE A 615 14.92 50.03 -41.59
C PHE A 615 16.37 50.02 -42.08
N PHE A 616 16.69 49.28 -43.15
CA PHE A 616 18.02 49.28 -43.77
C PHE A 616 18.47 50.67 -44.22
N GLY A 617 17.55 51.51 -44.68
CA GLY A 617 17.89 52.84 -45.21
C GLY A 617 17.71 53.97 -44.21
N GLU A 618 16.85 53.79 -43.21
CA GLU A 618 16.36 54.91 -42.39
C GLU A 618 16.79 54.85 -40.92
N LEU A 619 17.16 53.67 -40.40
CA LEU A 619 17.32 53.45 -38.96
C LEU A 619 18.64 52.74 -38.59
N ILE A 620 19.67 52.90 -39.42
CA ILE A 620 21.02 52.42 -39.12
C ILE A 620 21.93 53.61 -38.90
N GLU A 621 22.56 53.67 -37.74
CA GLU A 621 23.56 54.67 -37.41
C GLU A 621 24.94 54.01 -37.30
N GLY A 622 25.88 54.49 -38.12
CA GLY A 622 27.26 54.01 -38.10
C GLY A 622 28.17 54.86 -37.25
N TYR A 623 29.04 54.22 -36.49
CA TYR A 623 30.07 54.85 -35.66
C TYR A 623 31.41 54.12 -35.78
N ARG A 624 32.51 54.88 -35.65
CA ARG A 624 33.89 54.37 -35.56
C ARG A 624 34.46 54.65 -34.18
N THR A 625 35.36 53.80 -33.70
CA THR A 625 36.11 54.06 -32.47
C THR A 625 37.54 53.54 -32.52
N ASN A 626 38.45 54.20 -31.81
CA ASN A 626 39.82 53.71 -31.59
C ASN A 626 39.94 52.88 -30.29
N LYS A 627 38.88 52.79 -29.48
CA LYS A 627 38.86 51.96 -28.29
C LYS A 627 38.50 50.52 -28.64
N ARG A 628 39.11 49.57 -27.92
CA ARG A 628 38.78 48.15 -28.07
C ARG A 628 37.33 47.90 -27.66
N LEU A 629 36.57 47.26 -28.53
CA LEU A 629 35.19 46.89 -28.27
C LEU A 629 35.13 45.58 -27.50
N ARG A 630 34.44 45.59 -26.36
CA ARG A 630 34.19 44.40 -25.54
C ARG A 630 32.70 44.34 -25.22
N VAL A 631 32.13 43.15 -25.36
CA VAL A 631 30.70 42.92 -25.19
C VAL A 631 30.46 42.14 -23.91
N ARG A 632 29.48 42.60 -23.14
CA ARG A 632 28.92 41.87 -22.02
C ARG A 632 27.50 41.45 -22.35
N TRP A 633 27.17 40.21 -22.09
CA TRP A 633 25.79 39.75 -22.05
C TRP A 633 25.34 39.62 -20.60
N VAL A 634 24.13 40.05 -20.29
CA VAL A 634 23.57 40.04 -18.94
C VAL A 634 22.17 39.43 -18.98
N VAL A 635 21.90 38.51 -18.06
CA VAL A 635 20.56 37.98 -17.76
C VAL A 635 20.47 37.90 -16.24
N GLY A 636 19.47 38.56 -15.65
CA GLY A 636 19.38 38.74 -14.21
C GLY A 636 20.68 39.34 -13.64
N ASP A 637 21.31 38.59 -12.74
CA ASP A 637 22.54 38.90 -12.02
C ASP A 637 23.78 38.17 -12.58
N VAL A 638 23.64 37.39 -13.67
CA VAL A 638 24.76 36.69 -14.32
C VAL A 638 25.26 37.46 -15.53
N GLU A 639 26.59 37.61 -15.62
CA GLU A 639 27.27 38.33 -16.70
C GLU A 639 28.24 37.42 -17.47
N VAL A 640 28.13 37.40 -18.80
CA VAL A 640 29.06 36.71 -19.70
C VAL A 640 29.86 37.74 -20.48
N ILE A 641 31.17 37.82 -20.25
CA ILE A 641 32.06 38.71 -21.00
C ILE A 641 32.57 37.98 -22.25
N LYS A 642 32.14 38.44 -23.43
CA LYS A 642 32.73 38.03 -24.70
C LYS A 642 33.92 38.93 -24.99
N GLY A 643 35.03 38.33 -25.40
CA GLY A 643 36.30 39.01 -25.63
C GLY A 643 36.25 40.13 -26.68
N GLU A 644 37.43 40.59 -27.10
CA GLU A 644 37.53 41.74 -28.00
C GLU A 644 36.89 41.47 -29.36
N ARG A 645 36.03 42.38 -29.81
CA ARG A 645 35.36 42.34 -31.11
C ARG A 645 35.82 43.50 -32.00
N PHE A 646 35.65 43.32 -33.31
CA PHE A 646 35.90 44.39 -34.29
C PHE A 646 34.68 45.30 -34.49
N TRP A 647 33.47 44.85 -34.15
CA TRP A 647 32.24 45.65 -34.18
C TRP A 647 31.23 45.17 -33.14
N THR A 648 30.28 46.04 -32.82
CA THR A 648 29.17 45.83 -31.90
C THR A 648 27.93 46.49 -32.48
N ILE A 649 26.77 45.88 -32.24
CA ILE A 649 25.47 46.39 -32.68
C ILE A 649 24.64 46.56 -31.42
N GLU A 650 24.15 47.77 -31.19
CA GLU A 650 23.17 48.12 -30.16
C GLU A 650 21.84 48.36 -30.88
N SER A 651 20.77 47.77 -30.38
CA SER A 651 19.44 47.91 -30.96
C SER A 651 18.50 48.59 -29.98
N SER A 652 17.71 49.55 -30.46
CA SER A 652 16.61 50.16 -29.73
C SER A 652 15.35 50.15 -30.59
N PHE A 653 14.18 50.36 -29.97
CA PHE A 653 12.91 50.48 -30.68
C PHE A 653 12.41 51.91 -30.59
N SER A 654 12.05 52.50 -31.73
CA SER A 654 11.44 53.83 -31.80
C SER A 654 9.93 53.78 -31.55
N ASP A 655 9.35 54.89 -31.09
CA ASP A 655 7.89 55.11 -31.09
C ASP A 655 7.33 55.02 -32.54
N PRO A 656 6.03 54.71 -32.74
CA PRO A 656 5.50 54.15 -33.99
C PRO A 656 5.87 54.94 -35.27
N PRO A 657 6.29 54.26 -36.37
CA PRO A 657 6.37 52.79 -36.51
C PRO A 657 7.56 52.18 -35.75
N VAL A 658 7.31 51.04 -35.12
CA VAL A 658 8.25 50.35 -34.22
C VAL A 658 9.21 49.50 -35.04
N TRP A 659 10.23 50.13 -35.63
CA TRP A 659 11.32 49.45 -36.32
C TRP A 659 12.57 49.40 -35.42
N PRO A 660 13.46 48.40 -35.59
CA PRO A 660 14.71 48.37 -34.86
C PRO A 660 15.63 49.48 -35.37
N GLN A 661 15.96 50.44 -34.50
CA GLN A 661 17.06 51.36 -34.71
C GLN A 661 18.35 50.66 -34.31
N LEU A 662 19.29 50.56 -35.24
CA LEU A 662 20.56 49.87 -35.04
C LEU A 662 21.71 50.86 -35.00
N GLU A 663 22.34 50.98 -33.84
CA GLU A 663 23.60 51.67 -33.69
C GLU A 663 24.76 50.68 -33.84
N VAL A 664 25.56 50.89 -34.87
CA VAL A 664 26.68 50.00 -35.22
C VAL A 664 27.97 50.74 -34.95
N THR A 665 28.75 50.25 -33.98
CA THR A 665 30.09 50.77 -33.72
C THR A 665 31.14 49.75 -34.14
N TYR A 666 32.14 50.17 -34.91
CA TYR A 666 33.28 49.31 -35.25
C TYR A 666 34.63 49.97 -34.97
N LEU A 667 35.65 49.14 -34.75
CA LEU A 667 37.01 49.58 -34.48
C LEU A 667 37.62 50.19 -35.77
N THR A 668 38.20 51.38 -35.71
CA THR A 668 38.80 52.06 -36.88
C THR A 668 39.82 51.20 -37.63
N GLU A 669 40.57 50.37 -36.89
CA GLU A 669 41.56 49.43 -37.44
C GLU A 669 40.94 48.11 -37.93
N ALA A 670 39.60 47.99 -38.00
CA ALA A 670 38.94 46.79 -38.49
C ALA A 670 39.44 46.44 -39.91
N PRO A 671 39.90 45.19 -40.12
CA PRO A 671 40.31 44.76 -41.45
C PRO A 671 39.16 44.86 -42.47
N GLU A 672 39.43 45.37 -43.67
CA GLU A 672 38.43 45.50 -44.75
C GLU A 672 37.72 44.18 -45.08
N ARG A 673 38.41 43.03 -44.90
CA ARG A 673 37.81 41.69 -45.06
C ARG A 673 36.61 41.44 -44.14
N HIS A 674 36.43 42.22 -43.07
CA HIS A 674 35.28 42.12 -42.17
C HIS A 674 34.07 42.93 -42.64
N ARG A 675 34.15 43.73 -43.72
CA ARG A 675 33.03 44.53 -44.23
C ARG A 675 31.79 43.68 -44.48
N GLU A 676 31.94 42.58 -45.21
CA GLU A 676 30.84 41.66 -45.47
C GLU A 676 30.25 41.11 -44.17
N MET A 677 31.10 40.73 -43.21
CA MET A 677 30.66 40.20 -41.92
C MET A 677 29.91 41.24 -41.07
N ILE A 678 30.36 42.50 -41.08
CA ILE A 678 29.70 43.62 -40.39
C ILE A 678 28.31 43.79 -40.98
N VAL A 679 28.20 43.95 -42.30
CA VAL A 679 26.91 44.13 -42.97
C VAL A 679 25.98 42.95 -42.72
N LYS A 680 26.47 41.70 -42.85
CA LYS A 680 25.68 40.51 -42.52
C LYS A 680 25.22 40.49 -41.07
N SER A 681 26.03 40.97 -40.12
CA SER A 681 25.66 41.04 -38.71
C SER A 681 24.54 42.06 -38.48
N ILE A 682 24.60 43.22 -39.13
CA ILE A 682 23.56 44.25 -39.07
C ILE A 682 22.24 43.72 -39.61
N LEU A 683 22.28 43.08 -40.79
CA LEU A 683 21.12 42.48 -41.42
C LEU A 683 20.50 41.40 -40.53
N ARG A 684 21.32 40.48 -40.01
CA ARG A 684 20.85 39.42 -39.12
C ARG A 684 20.18 39.98 -37.88
N GLU A 685 20.81 40.94 -37.20
CA GLU A 685 20.27 41.50 -35.97
C GLU A 685 18.93 42.21 -36.23
N GLY A 686 18.87 43.11 -37.21
CA GLY A 686 17.65 43.86 -37.52
C GLY A 686 16.51 43.00 -38.06
N LEU A 687 16.81 42.05 -38.96
CA LEU A 687 15.79 41.16 -39.51
C LEU A 687 15.28 40.17 -38.47
N LYS A 688 16.15 39.68 -37.58
CA LYS A 688 15.74 38.82 -36.47
C LYS A 688 14.80 39.54 -35.51
N LEU A 689 15.14 40.77 -35.14
CA LEU A 689 14.32 41.64 -34.29
C LEU A 689 12.98 42.03 -34.94
N ARG A 690 12.79 41.80 -36.25
CA ARG A 690 11.56 42.14 -36.96
C ARG A 690 10.74 40.92 -37.40
N LEU A 691 11.36 39.99 -38.11
CA LEU A 691 10.72 38.86 -38.79
C LEU A 691 10.67 37.60 -37.93
N ASP A 692 11.68 37.37 -37.10
CA ASP A 692 11.79 36.12 -36.34
C ASP A 692 11.06 36.20 -34.98
N ARG A 693 10.33 37.29 -34.73
CA ARG A 693 9.45 37.44 -33.57
C ARG A 693 8.18 36.61 -33.75
N ASP A 694 7.81 35.84 -32.73
CA ASP A 694 6.52 35.15 -32.68
C ASP A 694 5.42 36.10 -32.17
N SER A 695 5.09 37.04 -33.05
CA SER A 695 3.99 37.99 -32.92
C SER A 695 3.15 37.96 -34.18
N GLU A 696 1.86 38.32 -34.11
CA GLU A 696 0.98 38.39 -35.30
C GLU A 696 1.61 39.27 -36.39
N ASP A 697 2.16 40.44 -36.02
CA ASP A 697 2.87 41.33 -36.95
C ASP A 697 4.08 40.67 -37.61
N GLY A 698 4.86 39.89 -36.84
CA GLY A 698 6.03 39.17 -37.35
C GLY A 698 5.63 38.05 -38.32
N MET A 699 4.60 37.28 -37.98
CA MET A 699 4.06 36.21 -38.83
C MET A 699 3.51 36.76 -40.15
N ASP A 700 2.73 37.84 -40.10
CA ASP A 700 2.19 38.51 -41.28
C ASP A 700 3.30 39.03 -42.20
N GLU A 701 4.38 39.57 -41.64
CA GLU A 701 5.54 40.02 -42.42
C GLU A 701 6.35 38.88 -43.02
N ARG A 702 6.54 37.78 -42.30
CA ARG A 702 7.18 36.55 -42.83
C ARG A 702 6.38 36.00 -44.01
N GLU A 703 5.07 35.95 -43.91
CA GLU A 703 4.20 35.46 -44.99
C GLU A 703 4.21 36.42 -46.19
N ARG A 704 4.18 37.74 -45.97
CA ARG A 704 4.27 38.75 -47.04
C ARG A 704 5.61 38.66 -47.80
N LEU A 705 6.72 38.54 -47.09
CA LEU A 705 8.04 38.34 -47.71
C LEU A 705 8.15 36.97 -48.37
N GLY A 706 7.59 35.92 -47.76
CA GLY A 706 7.49 34.57 -48.32
C GLY A 706 6.80 34.59 -49.67
N ARG A 707 5.60 35.19 -49.75
CA ARG A 707 4.84 35.35 -50.99
C ARG A 707 5.63 36.07 -52.07
N ALA A 708 6.34 37.15 -51.73
CA ALA A 708 7.22 37.86 -52.66
C ALA A 708 8.39 37.02 -53.19
N LEU A 709 8.82 36.01 -52.42
CA LEU A 709 9.87 35.05 -52.80
C LEU A 709 9.32 33.74 -53.39
N GLY A 710 8.01 33.59 -53.51
CA GLY A 710 7.36 32.36 -53.99
C GLY A 710 7.40 31.20 -52.99
N ARG A 711 7.36 31.50 -51.68
CA ARG A 711 7.36 30.55 -50.56
C ARG A 711 6.20 30.86 -49.60
N ASP A 712 5.89 29.94 -48.69
CA ASP A 712 4.82 30.12 -47.69
C ASP A 712 5.23 31.17 -46.64
N GLU A 713 6.46 31.11 -46.13
CA GLU A 713 7.04 32.12 -45.25
C GLU A 713 8.52 32.38 -45.59
N ALA A 714 9.04 33.55 -45.20
CA ALA A 714 10.47 33.88 -45.27
C ALA A 714 10.99 34.31 -43.89
N ARG A 715 12.10 33.71 -43.45
CA ARG A 715 12.80 34.02 -42.20
C ARG A 715 13.95 34.99 -42.46
N SER A 716 14.53 35.55 -41.39
CA SER A 716 15.69 36.46 -41.51
C SER A 716 16.84 35.87 -42.34
N GLY A 717 17.10 34.57 -42.21
CA GLY A 717 18.13 33.84 -42.94
C GLY A 717 17.97 33.90 -44.47
N ASP A 718 16.73 33.80 -44.97
CA ASP A 718 16.43 33.82 -46.40
C ASP A 718 16.77 35.17 -47.03
N ILE A 719 16.45 36.26 -46.33
CA ILE A 719 16.75 37.62 -46.79
C ILE A 719 18.26 37.85 -46.77
N VAL A 720 18.95 37.45 -45.69
CA VAL A 720 20.41 37.57 -45.57
C VAL A 720 21.13 36.81 -46.69
N GLU A 721 20.62 35.65 -47.10
CA GLU A 721 21.19 34.88 -48.22
C GLU A 721 21.09 35.65 -49.54
N ILE A 722 19.94 36.28 -49.82
CA ILE A 722 19.76 37.12 -51.01
C ILE A 722 20.75 38.29 -50.99
N VAL A 723 20.88 39.00 -49.85
CA VAL A 723 21.81 40.14 -49.76
C VAL A 723 23.27 39.68 -49.87
N SER A 724 23.60 38.49 -49.37
CA SER A 724 24.97 37.96 -49.35
C SER A 724 25.64 37.96 -50.72
N GLY A 725 24.88 37.70 -51.80
CA GLY A 725 25.39 37.74 -53.18
C GLY A 725 25.87 39.14 -53.60
N LEU A 726 25.20 40.20 -53.14
CA LEU A 726 25.57 41.59 -53.41
C LEU A 726 26.84 42.00 -52.65
N LEU A 727 27.08 41.44 -51.46
CA LEU A 727 28.18 41.83 -50.58
C LEU A 727 29.56 41.27 -51.02
N ALA A 728 29.56 40.27 -51.90
CA ALA A 728 30.78 39.63 -52.41
C ALA A 728 31.66 40.59 -53.22
N HIS A 729 31.06 41.60 -53.87
CA HIS A 729 31.77 42.58 -54.67
C HIS A 729 32.00 43.87 -53.88
N ALA A 730 33.27 44.28 -53.77
CA ALA A 730 33.64 45.47 -53.02
C ALA A 730 33.31 46.75 -53.78
N ASN A 731 32.22 47.40 -53.35
CA ASN A 731 31.75 48.68 -53.87
C ASN A 731 31.63 48.69 -55.41
N PRO A 732 30.69 47.93 -55.98
CA PRO A 732 30.48 47.90 -57.43
C PRO A 732 30.10 49.31 -57.94
N ARG A 733 30.53 49.69 -59.14
CA ARG A 733 30.16 51.01 -59.71
C ARG A 733 28.66 51.08 -60.01
N ARG A 734 28.08 49.92 -60.36
CA ARG A 734 26.65 49.68 -60.56
C ARG A 734 26.33 48.28 -60.06
N TRP A 735 25.20 48.09 -59.40
CA TRP A 735 24.83 46.77 -58.87
C TRP A 735 24.63 45.71 -59.97
N GLU A 736 24.37 46.12 -61.21
CA GLU A 736 24.29 45.26 -62.41
C GLU A 736 25.58 44.52 -62.75
N GLU A 737 26.73 45.03 -62.27
CA GLU A 737 28.03 44.39 -62.48
C GLU A 737 28.22 43.15 -61.60
N VAL A 738 27.27 42.85 -60.70
CA VAL A 738 27.28 41.70 -59.80
C VAL A 738 26.64 40.47 -60.47
N PRO A 739 27.40 39.39 -60.73
CA PRO A 739 26.87 38.19 -61.36
C PRO A 739 25.76 37.51 -60.54
N GLY A 740 24.71 37.03 -61.21
CA GLY A 740 23.58 36.32 -60.60
C GLY A 740 22.36 37.19 -60.25
N PHE A 741 22.42 38.50 -60.49
CA PHE A 741 21.35 39.45 -60.24
C PHE A 741 20.84 40.15 -61.52
N GLU A 742 21.27 39.69 -62.70
CA GLU A 742 21.09 40.36 -64.01
C GLU A 742 19.62 40.49 -64.45
N GLY A 743 18.70 39.73 -63.85
CA GLY A 743 17.26 39.76 -64.17
C GLY A 743 16.39 40.44 -63.11
N ILE A 744 16.98 41.07 -62.09
CA ILE A 744 16.22 41.65 -60.96
C ILE A 744 15.81 43.12 -61.22
N TRP A 745 16.52 43.84 -62.09
CA TRP A 745 16.46 45.30 -62.17
C TRP A 745 15.89 45.88 -63.47
N ASP A 746 15.61 45.05 -64.49
CA ASP A 746 15.02 45.44 -65.78
C ASP A 746 15.51 46.81 -66.32
N GLU A 747 14.64 47.84 -66.40
CA GLU A 747 14.96 49.17 -66.98
C GLU A 747 15.49 50.20 -65.95
N ARG A 748 15.68 49.82 -64.68
CA ARG A 748 16.13 50.72 -63.60
C ARG A 748 17.42 50.20 -62.97
N GLU A 749 18.53 50.89 -63.26
CA GLU A 749 19.86 50.50 -62.77
C GLU A 749 20.15 51.18 -61.40
N PRO A 750 20.07 50.49 -60.25
CA PRO A 750 20.42 51.11 -58.97
C PRO A 750 21.92 51.38 -58.91
N ARG A 751 22.28 52.59 -58.46
CA ARG A 751 23.68 53.03 -58.31
C ARG A 751 24.14 52.88 -56.87
N LEU A 752 25.43 52.64 -56.70
CA LEU A 752 26.09 52.80 -55.41
C LEU A 752 26.54 54.26 -55.30
N ASP A 753 25.89 55.01 -54.42
CA ASP A 753 26.18 56.43 -54.25
C ASP A 753 27.35 56.64 -53.28
N THR A 754 27.60 55.69 -52.36
CA THR A 754 28.69 55.77 -51.38
C THR A 754 29.52 54.50 -51.26
N ASP A 755 30.84 54.63 -51.34
CA ASP A 755 31.79 53.54 -51.07
C ASP A 755 31.85 53.21 -49.57
N LEU A 756 31.54 51.96 -49.18
CA LEU A 756 31.80 51.48 -47.82
C LEU A 756 33.25 51.02 -47.70
N ILE A 757 34.09 51.88 -47.10
CA ILE A 757 35.48 51.59 -46.74
C ILE A 757 35.61 51.77 -45.24
N LEU A 758 36.03 50.73 -44.53
CA LEU A 758 36.02 50.71 -43.06
C LEU A 758 37.21 51.48 -42.47
N ASN A 759 38.39 51.27 -43.03
CA ASN A 759 39.65 51.78 -42.55
C ASN A 759 40.04 53.09 -43.30
N PRO A 760 40.28 54.20 -42.58
CA PRO A 760 40.63 55.48 -43.21
C PRO A 760 41.92 55.42 -44.05
N ASP A 761 42.90 54.59 -43.70
CA ASP A 761 44.14 54.45 -44.48
C ASP A 761 43.88 53.82 -45.86
N VAL A 762 42.92 52.89 -45.92
CA VAL A 762 42.49 52.28 -47.19
C VAL A 762 41.72 53.29 -48.03
N GLN A 763 40.89 54.11 -47.40
CA GLN A 763 40.19 55.20 -48.08
C GLN A 763 41.17 56.21 -48.68
N GLU A 764 42.15 56.68 -47.90
CA GLU A 764 43.18 57.61 -48.39
C GLU A 764 44.00 57.00 -49.54
N ALA A 765 44.37 55.71 -49.41
CA ALA A 765 45.07 55.00 -50.48
C ALA A 765 44.24 54.91 -51.76
N ARG A 766 42.93 54.61 -51.64
CA ARG A 766 42.01 54.53 -52.78
C ARG A 766 41.79 55.89 -53.42
N GLU A 767 41.56 56.94 -52.63
CA GLU A 767 41.40 58.30 -53.14
C GLU A 767 42.66 58.79 -53.85
N ARG A 768 43.85 58.48 -53.32
CA ARG A 768 45.13 58.78 -53.96
C ARG A 768 45.29 58.06 -55.28
N VAL A 769 44.92 56.77 -55.35
CA VAL A 769 44.91 56.00 -56.61
C VAL A 769 43.92 56.61 -57.60
N LEU A 770 42.68 56.92 -57.18
CA LEU A 770 41.66 57.52 -58.05
C LEU A 770 42.05 58.92 -58.54
N ALA A 771 42.73 59.72 -57.71
CA ALA A 771 43.27 61.01 -58.11
C ALA A 771 44.28 60.88 -59.26
N TRP A 772 45.07 59.78 -59.32
CA TRP A 772 45.95 59.51 -60.46
C TRP A 772 45.21 59.33 -61.78
N TYR A 773 43.90 59.06 -61.76
CA TYR A 773 43.07 58.89 -62.97
C TYR A 773 42.16 60.09 -63.29
N LYS A 774 42.03 61.08 -62.40
CA LYS A 774 41.12 62.24 -62.59
C LYS A 774 41.75 63.40 -63.36
N ASP A 775 43.07 63.52 -63.35
CA ASP A 775 43.78 64.49 -64.18
C ASP A 775 44.10 63.84 -65.53
N ASP A 776 43.96 64.58 -66.64
CA ASP A 776 44.20 64.18 -68.06
C ASP A 776 45.63 63.65 -68.37
N ALA A 777 46.38 63.20 -67.36
CA ALA A 777 47.73 62.68 -67.45
C ALA A 777 47.83 61.20 -67.85
N GLY A 778 46.71 60.48 -67.97
CA GLY A 778 46.72 59.03 -68.21
C GLY A 778 47.15 58.23 -66.98
N CYS A 779 46.95 56.92 -67.06
CA CYS A 779 47.23 55.97 -65.98
C CYS A 779 48.74 55.86 -65.73
N GLN A 780 49.25 56.46 -64.65
CA GLN A 780 50.69 56.40 -64.31
C GLN A 780 51.25 54.97 -64.13
N LEU A 781 50.39 53.98 -63.88
CA LEU A 781 50.77 52.56 -63.80
C LEU A 781 50.91 51.89 -65.18
N CYS A 782 50.21 52.39 -66.20
CA CYS A 782 50.18 51.82 -67.53
C CYS A 782 50.79 52.71 -68.63
N GLY A 783 51.23 53.92 -68.26
CA GLY A 783 51.88 54.89 -69.15
C GLY A 783 50.89 55.88 -69.69
#